data_AF-A0AAV9IJS6-F1
#
_entry.id   AF-A0AAV9IJS6-F1
#
_cell.length_a   1.000
_cell.length_b   1.000
_cell.length_c   1.000
_cell.angle_alpha   90.00
_cell.angle_beta   90.00
_cell.angle_gamma   90.00
#
_symmetry.space_group_name_H-M   'P 1'
#
loop_
_entity.id
_entity.type
_entity.pdbx_description
1 polymer ?
#
loop_
_entity_poly.entity_id
_entity_poly.type
_entity_poly.pdbx_seq_one_letter_code
_entity_poly.pdbx_strand_id
1 'polypeptide(L)'
;MKRLECFYRYFVSHRRTVRVVALFNAFLLGLVLIVFRYLQLERRVLTTDKDSLLEVGSWPQPDEEAFGLLESITDTFLDHDIKALSSDEMEGRGVGTRGEKKSAHLIASAFQDALLRGAFSSEEFHPDAFYQQVPLQGFQVVNESFVSFLKDFQNNSFQLVQGVSCSLTTDLNDTDIVEVPWSSKLVFGGYCIYAPEAPWFWDDYGTISVVNKTVLCLVNQPASFYKGDGGLTYYGRWSYKLEELRRRGALGVLLLHTDESAGYGWNVIQSQSKSENIRLRYIEKNASPLRVYGWLSSVAWDELATTGTVPFVEELKGIAQMEGFQCSEDYLFNLSFYARFQVRRRLLNGWNIGALLTSQPGESLDKRTDSLVVVTSHYDHLGMVNSSTDSDPPNKFIFHGALDNASGVAKLLVLARTFGYLQRVGKCCKRPILFLSPTAEEAVLLGSSFYVDHPIVPLNQTVACINFDGMNVWGRTKDTVALGASWSTLGYLFQQVASYENLFVADDPEPHLGHLYRSDQFPFLQRGVPSLKLTHGKIFQGHENDDYFARVVGDYLKNRYHQVTDDYEYIHQQKEPYVGALQELRIAFRLLFAVAQSEHYKPYITTTPPTAVRTNVCETTLKSAVYRYSLDDRTSIPSTE
;
A
#
# COMPACT_ATOMS: atom_id res chain seq x y z
N MET A 1 25.62 -79.57 19.94
CA MET A 1 24.32 -80.27 19.95
C MET A 1 23.31 -79.61 20.90
N LYS A 2 23.45 -79.70 22.24
CA LYS A 2 22.49 -79.05 23.18
C LYS A 2 22.40 -77.52 23.11
N ARG A 3 23.46 -76.80 22.69
CA ARG A 3 23.42 -75.35 22.44
C ARG A 3 22.77 -74.95 21.10
N LEU A 4 22.77 -75.84 20.10
CA LEU A 4 22.07 -75.60 18.82
C LEU A 4 20.55 -75.84 18.97
N GLU A 5 20.15 -76.74 19.86
CA GLU A 5 18.73 -77.03 20.11
C GLU A 5 18.02 -75.86 20.82
N CYS A 6 18.71 -75.13 21.71
CA CYS A 6 18.21 -73.89 22.31
C CYS A 6 18.06 -72.75 21.27
N PHE A 7 19.02 -72.61 20.35
CA PHE A 7 18.94 -71.58 19.30
C PHE A 7 17.81 -71.87 18.30
N TYR A 8 17.61 -73.14 17.94
CA TYR A 8 16.53 -73.55 17.03
C TYR A 8 15.14 -73.35 17.67
N ARG A 9 14.97 -73.65 18.97
CA ARG A 9 13.71 -73.39 19.69
C ARG A 9 13.42 -71.89 19.83
N TYR A 10 14.44 -71.06 20.03
CA TYR A 10 14.32 -69.59 20.01
C TYR A 10 13.91 -69.04 18.63
N PHE A 11 14.43 -69.63 17.55
CA PHE A 11 14.10 -69.25 16.17
C PHE A 11 12.70 -69.70 15.74
N VAL A 12 12.25 -70.88 16.22
CA VAL A 12 10.93 -71.42 15.91
C VAL A 12 9.81 -70.69 16.68
N SER A 13 10.07 -70.20 17.91
CA SER A 13 9.08 -69.43 18.68
C SER A 13 8.81 -68.02 18.13
N HIS A 14 9.67 -67.49 17.26
CA HIS A 14 9.54 -66.16 16.65
C HIS A 14 9.12 -66.18 15.17
N ARG A 15 8.65 -67.32 14.64
CA ARG A 15 8.14 -67.43 13.26
C ARG A 15 6.95 -66.50 12.97
N ARG A 16 6.17 -66.12 14.00
CA ARG A 16 5.13 -65.07 13.85
C ARG A 16 5.75 -63.68 13.75
N THR A 17 6.77 -63.38 14.54
CA THR A 17 7.43 -62.07 14.57
C THR A 17 8.18 -61.77 13.26
N VAL A 18 8.87 -62.75 12.67
CA VAL A 18 9.57 -62.55 11.38
C VAL A 18 8.59 -62.38 10.23
N ARG A 19 7.45 -63.11 10.22
CA ARG A 19 6.39 -62.89 9.21
C ARG A 19 5.69 -61.55 9.41
N VAL A 20 5.44 -61.12 10.65
CA VAL A 20 4.83 -59.82 10.94
C VAL A 20 5.77 -58.68 10.56
N VAL A 21 7.08 -58.78 10.84
CA VAL A 21 8.05 -57.76 10.43
C VAL A 21 8.24 -57.74 8.91
N ALA A 22 8.26 -58.89 8.24
CA ALA A 22 8.33 -58.95 6.78
C ALA A 22 7.06 -58.39 6.11
N LEU A 23 5.88 -58.69 6.65
CA LEU A 23 4.61 -58.12 6.18
C LEU A 23 4.50 -56.63 6.49
N PHE A 24 4.99 -56.18 7.66
CA PHE A 24 5.00 -54.77 8.04
C PHE A 24 5.98 -53.97 7.18
N ASN A 25 7.16 -54.52 6.87
CA ASN A 25 8.13 -53.90 5.95
C ASN A 25 7.63 -53.92 4.50
N ALA A 26 6.95 -54.98 4.05
CA ALA A 26 6.33 -55.01 2.73
C ALA A 26 5.14 -54.04 2.63
N PHE A 27 4.38 -53.88 3.72
CA PHE A 27 3.32 -52.88 3.84
C PHE A 27 3.89 -51.46 3.84
N LEU A 28 4.96 -51.19 4.61
CA LEU A 28 5.65 -49.89 4.59
C LEU A 28 6.24 -49.59 3.21
N LEU A 29 6.85 -50.58 2.55
CA LEU A 29 7.38 -50.41 1.20
C LEU A 29 6.25 -50.18 0.19
N GLY A 30 5.11 -50.86 0.35
CA GLY A 30 3.90 -50.61 -0.42
C GLY A 30 3.35 -49.21 -0.18
N LEU A 31 3.35 -48.73 1.07
CA LEU A 31 2.88 -47.39 1.43
C LEU A 31 3.84 -46.32 0.93
N VAL A 32 5.15 -46.55 1.00
CA VAL A 32 6.17 -45.69 0.39
C VAL A 32 6.03 -45.69 -1.11
N LEU A 33 5.78 -46.82 -1.78
CA LEU A 33 5.57 -46.86 -3.23
C LEU A 33 4.24 -46.26 -3.66
N ILE A 34 3.18 -46.34 -2.84
CA ILE A 34 1.91 -45.64 -3.05
C ILE A 34 2.10 -44.15 -2.86
N VAL A 35 2.78 -43.70 -1.80
CA VAL A 35 3.13 -42.29 -1.58
C VAL A 35 4.08 -41.81 -2.68
N PHE A 36 5.02 -42.61 -3.16
CA PHE A 36 5.91 -42.25 -4.26
C PHE A 36 5.18 -42.23 -5.60
N ARG A 37 4.21 -43.13 -5.83
CA ARG A 37 3.29 -43.05 -6.98
C ARG A 37 2.33 -41.88 -6.85
N TYR A 38 1.86 -41.55 -5.65
CA TYR A 38 0.97 -40.42 -5.40
C TYR A 38 1.73 -39.11 -5.55
N LEU A 39 2.99 -39.03 -5.10
CA LEU A 39 3.91 -37.93 -5.34
C LEU A 39 4.40 -37.88 -6.79
N GLN A 40 4.49 -39.01 -7.51
CA GLN A 40 4.76 -39.03 -8.95
C GLN A 40 3.52 -38.73 -9.79
N LEU A 41 2.31 -39.06 -9.32
CA LEU A 41 1.04 -38.67 -9.93
C LEU A 41 0.76 -37.20 -9.65
N GLU A 42 1.03 -36.69 -8.44
CA GLU A 42 1.07 -35.27 -8.15
C GLU A 42 2.16 -34.59 -8.97
N ARG A 43 3.37 -35.15 -9.13
CA ARG A 43 4.39 -34.57 -10.03
C ARG A 43 4.03 -34.67 -11.51
N ARG A 44 3.29 -35.69 -11.95
CA ARG A 44 2.79 -35.81 -13.35
C ARG A 44 1.51 -35.01 -13.59
N VAL A 45 0.83 -34.57 -12.54
CA VAL A 45 -0.35 -33.68 -12.58
C VAL A 45 0.01 -32.25 -12.12
N LEU A 46 1.24 -32.00 -11.68
CA LEU A 46 1.80 -30.67 -11.34
C LEU A 46 2.97 -30.27 -12.24
N THR A 47 3.17 -30.96 -13.35
CA THR A 47 3.61 -30.30 -14.59
C THR A 47 2.36 -29.88 -15.37
N THR A 48 1.43 -29.17 -14.73
CA THR A 48 0.51 -28.30 -15.47
C THR A 48 1.40 -27.28 -16.16
N ASP A 49 1.46 -27.28 -17.49
CA ASP A 49 0.91 -26.23 -18.37
C ASP A 49 0.83 -24.78 -17.83
N LYS A 50 1.64 -24.41 -16.83
CA LYS A 50 1.69 -23.08 -16.18
C LYS A 50 2.77 -22.21 -16.81
N ASP A 51 3.76 -22.83 -17.45
CA ASP A 51 4.86 -22.15 -18.15
C ASP A 51 4.66 -22.09 -19.67
N SER A 52 3.77 -22.91 -20.25
CA SER A 52 3.33 -22.79 -21.66
C SER A 52 2.48 -21.55 -21.91
N LEU A 53 1.97 -20.91 -20.84
CA LEU A 53 1.10 -19.73 -20.88
C LEU A 53 1.87 -18.39 -20.92
N LEU A 54 3.20 -18.43 -20.96
CA LEU A 54 4.07 -17.26 -21.15
C LEU A 54 4.73 -17.25 -22.54
N GLU A 55 4.27 -18.06 -23.49
CA GLU A 55 4.79 -18.00 -24.87
C GLU A 55 4.45 -16.65 -25.51
N VAL A 56 5.46 -15.97 -26.07
CA VAL A 56 5.29 -14.68 -26.76
C VAL A 56 4.24 -14.82 -27.86
N GLY A 57 3.16 -14.02 -27.77
CA GLY A 57 2.06 -14.02 -28.74
C GLY A 57 0.93 -15.01 -28.47
N SER A 58 0.94 -15.70 -27.32
CA SER A 58 -0.11 -16.68 -26.95
C SER A 58 -1.40 -16.05 -26.40
N TRP A 59 -1.43 -14.74 -26.12
CA TRP A 59 -2.62 -14.03 -25.66
C TRP A 59 -3.18 -13.07 -26.73
N PRO A 60 -4.50 -12.79 -26.69
CA PRO A 60 -5.14 -11.85 -27.59
C PRO A 60 -4.46 -10.47 -27.58
N GLN A 61 -4.23 -9.92 -28.78
CA GLN A 61 -3.69 -8.57 -28.94
C GLN A 61 -4.80 -7.61 -29.35
N PRO A 62 -4.80 -6.36 -28.83
CA PRO A 62 -5.62 -5.30 -29.40
C PRO A 62 -5.17 -4.99 -30.83
N ASP A 63 -6.13 -4.77 -31.72
CA ASP A 63 -5.90 -4.42 -33.12
C ASP A 63 -5.60 -2.92 -33.31
N GLU A 64 -5.22 -2.52 -34.52
CA GLU A 64 -4.90 -1.12 -34.84
C GLU A 64 -6.08 -0.18 -34.59
N GLU A 65 -7.31 -0.62 -34.83
CA GLU A 65 -8.51 0.17 -34.55
C GLU A 65 -8.67 0.44 -33.05
N ALA A 66 -8.41 -0.56 -32.20
CA ALA A 66 -8.46 -0.41 -30.75
C ALA A 66 -7.38 0.55 -30.23
N PHE A 67 -6.18 0.54 -30.82
CA PHE A 67 -5.14 1.52 -30.49
C PHE A 67 -5.48 2.93 -30.99
N GLY A 68 -6.01 3.06 -32.20
CA GLY A 68 -6.47 4.35 -32.72
C GLY A 68 -7.59 4.96 -31.87
N LEU A 69 -8.48 4.12 -31.33
CA LEU A 69 -9.49 4.54 -30.36
C LEU A 69 -8.87 5.01 -29.04
N LEU A 70 -7.90 4.27 -28.48
CA LEU A 70 -7.18 4.68 -27.27
C LEU A 70 -6.54 6.05 -27.45
N GLU A 71 -5.84 6.25 -28.57
CA GLU A 71 -5.18 7.52 -28.91
C GLU A 71 -6.19 8.66 -29.05
N SER A 72 -7.27 8.46 -29.80
CA SER A 72 -8.31 9.47 -29.97
C SER A 72 -9.00 9.86 -28.65
N ILE A 73 -9.26 8.89 -27.77
CA ILE A 73 -9.82 9.14 -26.43
C ILE A 73 -8.80 9.90 -25.57
N THR A 74 -7.51 9.51 -25.64
CA THR A 74 -6.43 10.18 -24.91
C THR A 74 -6.34 11.65 -25.31
N ASP A 75 -6.29 11.94 -26.61
CA ASP A 75 -6.22 13.29 -27.17
C ASP A 75 -7.44 14.15 -26.77
N THR A 76 -8.60 13.53 -26.59
CA THR A 76 -9.85 14.23 -26.26
C THR A 76 -9.99 14.50 -24.77
N PHE A 77 -9.64 13.53 -23.92
CA PHE A 77 -10.06 13.52 -22.51
C PHE A 77 -8.94 13.65 -21.49
N LEU A 78 -7.68 13.30 -21.82
CA LEU A 78 -6.60 13.27 -20.83
C LEU A 78 -6.37 14.65 -20.20
N ASP A 79 -6.11 15.67 -21.03
CA ASP A 79 -5.92 17.06 -20.59
C ASP A 79 -7.16 17.63 -19.89
N HIS A 80 -8.34 17.37 -20.46
CA HIS A 80 -9.61 17.81 -19.92
C HIS A 80 -9.84 17.33 -18.48
N ASP A 81 -9.64 16.04 -18.23
CA ASP A 81 -9.90 15.44 -16.93
C ASP A 81 -8.88 15.90 -15.89
N ILE A 82 -7.61 16.07 -16.28
CA ILE A 82 -6.56 16.63 -15.41
C ILE A 82 -6.97 18.03 -14.98
N LYS A 83 -7.26 18.90 -15.95
CA LYS A 83 -7.65 20.29 -15.70
C LYS A 83 -8.84 20.39 -14.76
N ALA A 84 -9.86 19.55 -14.96
CA ALA A 84 -11.08 19.59 -14.18
C ALA A 84 -10.86 19.06 -12.76
N LEU A 85 -10.06 18.00 -12.58
CA LEU A 85 -9.77 17.44 -11.26
C LEU A 85 -8.82 18.33 -10.47
N SER A 86 -7.85 18.97 -11.10
CA SER A 86 -6.86 19.86 -10.47
C SER A 86 -7.27 21.33 -10.45
N SER A 87 -8.57 21.64 -10.55
CA SER A 87 -9.06 23.01 -10.52
C SER A 87 -9.29 23.53 -9.11
N ASP A 88 -9.36 24.86 -8.94
CA ASP A 88 -9.70 25.50 -7.67
C ASP A 88 -11.06 25.04 -7.13
N GLU A 89 -12.01 24.73 -8.02
CA GLU A 89 -13.35 24.25 -7.64
C GLU A 89 -13.32 22.92 -6.88
N MET A 90 -12.27 22.12 -7.08
CA MET A 90 -12.03 20.84 -6.42
C MET A 90 -11.30 20.99 -5.08
N GLU A 91 -10.91 22.20 -4.69
CA GLU A 91 -10.38 22.53 -3.35
C GLU A 91 -9.26 21.58 -2.87
N GLY A 92 -8.43 21.13 -3.81
CA GLY A 92 -7.34 20.19 -3.55
C GLY A 92 -7.74 18.80 -3.10
N ARG A 93 -9.02 18.43 -3.25
CA ARG A 93 -9.53 17.05 -3.07
C ARG A 93 -9.23 16.42 -1.70
N GLY A 94 -9.12 17.26 -0.66
CA GLY A 94 -8.82 16.81 0.70
C GLY A 94 -9.89 15.89 1.27
N VAL A 95 -9.50 14.86 2.00
CA VAL A 95 -10.42 13.83 2.51
C VAL A 95 -11.51 14.41 3.43
N GLY A 96 -12.76 14.01 3.18
CA GLY A 96 -13.96 14.48 3.86
C GLY A 96 -14.34 15.93 3.56
N THR A 97 -13.76 16.57 2.54
CA THR A 97 -14.06 17.95 2.16
C THR A 97 -15.15 18.04 1.09
N ARG A 98 -15.59 19.26 0.78
CA ARG A 98 -16.47 19.51 -0.37
C ARG A 98 -15.77 19.21 -1.71
N GLY A 99 -14.49 19.56 -1.81
CA GLY A 99 -13.64 19.28 -2.96
C GLY A 99 -13.61 17.81 -3.35
N GLU A 100 -13.28 16.95 -2.37
CA GLU A 100 -13.28 15.48 -2.57
C GLU A 100 -14.64 14.99 -3.11
N LYS A 101 -15.75 15.43 -2.52
CA LYS A 101 -17.09 15.03 -2.98
C LYS A 101 -17.33 15.46 -4.43
N LYS A 102 -16.96 16.68 -4.83
CA LYS A 102 -17.13 17.13 -6.22
C LYS A 102 -16.31 16.28 -7.18
N SER A 103 -15.05 15.98 -6.85
CA SER A 103 -14.19 15.11 -7.66
C SER A 103 -14.77 13.70 -7.77
N ALA A 104 -15.28 13.13 -6.68
CA ALA A 104 -15.95 11.82 -6.70
C ALA A 104 -17.18 11.79 -7.62
N HIS A 105 -17.97 12.87 -7.68
CA HIS A 105 -19.08 12.98 -8.64
C HIS A 105 -18.60 13.13 -10.09
N LEU A 106 -17.53 13.89 -10.32
CA LEU A 106 -16.93 14.03 -11.65
C LEU A 106 -16.45 12.68 -12.17
N ILE A 107 -15.71 11.92 -11.35
CA ILE A 107 -15.20 10.59 -11.70
C ILE A 107 -16.36 9.62 -11.97
N ALA A 108 -17.39 9.60 -11.12
CA ALA A 108 -18.57 8.77 -11.35
C ALA A 108 -19.32 9.15 -12.64
N SER A 109 -19.42 10.45 -12.96
CA SER A 109 -20.00 10.92 -14.22
C SER A 109 -19.18 10.44 -15.42
N ALA A 110 -17.85 10.54 -15.36
CA ALA A 110 -16.97 10.06 -16.42
C ALA A 110 -17.10 8.54 -16.63
N PHE A 111 -17.32 7.76 -15.57
CA PHE A 111 -17.62 6.34 -15.69
C PHE A 111 -18.99 6.07 -16.35
N GLN A 112 -20.00 6.88 -16.05
CA GLN A 112 -21.31 6.79 -16.70
C GLN A 112 -21.22 7.16 -18.19
N ASP A 113 -20.43 8.17 -18.53
CA ASP A 113 -20.15 8.56 -19.92
C ASP A 113 -19.33 7.49 -20.66
N ALA A 114 -18.50 6.74 -19.94
CA ALA A 114 -17.85 5.52 -20.40
C ALA A 114 -18.79 4.31 -20.46
N LEU A 115 -20.06 4.48 -20.06
CA LEU A 115 -21.15 3.51 -20.18
C LEU A 115 -20.96 2.28 -19.28
N LEU A 116 -20.21 2.49 -18.20
CA LEU A 116 -19.98 1.51 -17.15
C LEU A 116 -21.06 1.63 -16.08
N ARG A 117 -21.27 0.54 -15.33
CA ARG A 117 -22.20 0.52 -14.19
C ARG A 117 -21.45 0.74 -12.90
N GLY A 118 -22.11 1.28 -11.88
CA GLY A 118 -21.52 1.35 -10.54
C GLY A 118 -21.17 -0.04 -10.04
N ALA A 119 -20.01 -0.17 -9.39
CA ALA A 119 -19.47 -1.47 -8.97
C ALA A 119 -20.01 -1.95 -7.62
N PHE A 120 -20.60 -1.06 -6.83
CA PHE A 120 -20.98 -1.34 -5.45
C PHE A 120 -22.50 -1.54 -5.30
N SER A 121 -22.86 -2.25 -4.24
CA SER A 121 -24.24 -2.38 -3.78
C SER A 121 -24.25 -2.19 -2.27
N SER A 122 -25.16 -1.37 -1.76
CA SER A 122 -25.43 -1.31 -0.32
C SER A 122 -26.93 -1.16 -0.10
N GLU A 123 -27.41 -1.42 1.12
CA GLU A 123 -28.82 -1.17 1.44
C GLU A 123 -29.19 0.33 1.32
N GLU A 124 -28.21 1.23 1.35
CA GLU A 124 -28.36 2.69 1.18
C GLU A 124 -28.25 3.17 -0.27
N PHE A 125 -27.59 2.42 -1.16
CA PHE A 125 -27.39 2.79 -2.55
C PHE A 125 -27.89 1.70 -3.49
N HIS A 126 -28.71 2.12 -4.45
CA HIS A 126 -29.32 1.28 -5.49
C HIS A 126 -28.33 0.26 -6.07
N PRO A 127 -28.75 -0.97 -6.46
CA PRO A 127 -27.91 -1.86 -7.26
C PRO A 127 -27.35 -1.05 -8.45
N ASP A 128 -26.02 -1.07 -8.63
CA ASP A 128 -25.22 -0.19 -9.51
C ASP A 128 -24.78 1.16 -8.88
N ALA A 129 -24.39 1.16 -7.61
CA ALA A 129 -23.83 2.34 -6.94
C ALA A 129 -22.34 2.55 -7.27
N PHE A 130 -21.96 3.78 -7.59
CA PHE A 130 -20.55 4.12 -7.84
C PHE A 130 -19.71 4.27 -6.57
N TYR A 131 -20.33 4.39 -5.39
CA TYR A 131 -19.62 4.76 -4.17
C TYR A 131 -19.59 3.62 -3.15
N GLN A 132 -18.40 3.32 -2.63
CA GLN A 132 -18.21 2.56 -1.41
C GLN A 132 -17.79 3.52 -0.30
N GLN A 133 -18.62 3.62 0.74
CA GLN A 133 -18.29 4.44 1.90
C GLN A 133 -17.13 3.83 2.68
N VAL A 134 -16.09 4.62 2.91
CA VAL A 134 -14.93 4.27 3.74
C VAL A 134 -15.10 4.96 5.10
N PRO A 135 -15.22 4.20 6.21
CA PRO A 135 -15.47 4.76 7.54
C PRO A 135 -14.20 5.39 8.10
N LEU A 136 -14.10 6.71 7.98
CA LEU A 136 -12.92 7.49 8.36
C LEU A 136 -13.20 8.40 9.56
N GLN A 137 -12.13 8.95 10.09
CA GLN A 137 -12.15 9.95 11.13
C GLN A 137 -10.88 10.77 11.07
N GLY A 138 -11.01 12.04 11.39
CA GLY A 138 -9.93 13.00 11.39
C GLY A 138 -9.58 13.48 12.80
N PHE A 139 -8.28 13.72 13.02
CA PHE A 139 -7.68 14.16 14.27
C PHE A 139 -6.83 15.39 14.01
N GLN A 140 -7.27 16.53 14.52
CA GLN A 140 -6.49 17.76 14.52
C GLN A 140 -5.95 18.03 15.92
N VAL A 141 -4.63 18.07 16.07
CA VAL A 141 -4.00 18.50 17.33
C VAL A 141 -4.29 19.98 17.56
N VAL A 142 -4.70 20.33 18.78
CA VAL A 142 -4.89 21.71 19.24
C VAL A 142 -3.55 22.21 19.76
N ASN A 143 -2.80 22.93 18.92
CA ASN A 143 -1.42 23.33 19.20
C ASN A 143 -1.26 24.13 20.49
N GLU A 144 -2.24 24.95 20.87
CA GLU A 144 -2.22 25.75 22.11
C GLU A 144 -2.27 24.90 23.38
N SER A 145 -2.75 23.65 23.27
CA SER A 145 -2.79 22.70 24.38
C SER A 145 -1.58 21.77 24.42
N PHE A 146 -0.69 21.85 23.44
CA PHE A 146 0.38 20.87 23.23
C PHE A 146 1.55 21.10 24.18
N VAL A 147 1.82 20.09 25.00
CA VAL A 147 2.93 20.07 25.95
C VAL A 147 3.66 18.74 25.80
N SER A 148 4.94 18.76 25.44
CA SER A 148 5.72 17.55 25.24
C SER A 148 7.17 17.75 25.66
N PHE A 149 7.75 16.74 26.31
CA PHE A 149 9.09 16.80 26.87
C PHE A 149 9.80 15.45 26.81
N LEU A 150 11.11 15.51 26.56
CA LEU A 150 12.06 14.48 26.95
C LEU A 150 12.75 14.94 28.23
N LYS A 151 12.88 14.06 29.22
CA LYS A 151 13.44 14.42 30.52
C LYS A 151 14.44 13.38 30.99
N ASP A 152 15.58 13.85 31.46
CA ASP A 152 16.61 13.00 32.05
C ASP A 152 16.39 12.77 33.57
N PHE A 153 17.16 11.87 34.19
CA PHE A 153 17.11 11.67 35.64
C PHE A 153 17.67 12.84 36.47
N GLN A 154 18.43 13.75 35.85
CA GLN A 154 18.90 14.99 36.49
C GLN A 154 17.84 16.09 36.47
N ASN A 155 16.65 15.79 35.95
CA ASN A 155 15.51 16.69 35.84
C ASN A 155 15.72 17.82 34.81
N ASN A 156 16.69 17.67 33.90
CA ASN A 156 16.80 18.51 32.71
C ASN A 156 15.68 18.12 31.74
N SER A 157 14.99 19.11 31.20
CA SER A 157 13.87 18.90 30.27
C SER A 157 14.20 19.50 28.92
N PHE A 158 14.03 18.71 27.87
CA PHE A 158 14.06 19.15 26.48
C PHE A 158 12.62 19.22 25.96
N GLN A 159 12.18 20.43 25.60
CA GLN A 159 10.81 20.64 25.12
C GLN A 159 10.70 20.23 23.65
N LEU A 160 9.68 19.42 23.36
CA LEU A 160 9.29 19.12 21.99
C LEU A 160 8.11 20.01 21.59
N VAL A 161 8.19 20.57 20.38
CA VAL A 161 7.24 21.55 19.84
C VAL A 161 6.61 20.95 18.58
N GLN A 162 5.29 20.87 18.57
CA GLN A 162 4.50 20.36 17.44
C GLN A 162 4.80 21.16 16.17
N GLY A 163 5.11 20.45 15.08
CA GLY A 163 5.50 21.02 13.78
C GLY A 163 6.91 21.61 13.71
N VAL A 164 7.67 21.61 14.81
CA VAL A 164 9.05 22.15 14.84
C VAL A 164 10.03 21.03 15.12
N SER A 165 9.98 20.43 16.32
CA SER A 165 10.85 19.32 16.71
C SER A 165 10.15 17.96 16.73
N CYS A 166 8.81 17.94 16.71
CA CYS A 166 8.02 16.71 16.59
C CYS A 166 6.73 16.95 15.81
N SER A 167 6.10 15.89 15.33
CA SER A 167 4.72 15.90 14.79
C SER A 167 4.00 14.69 15.35
N LEU A 168 3.25 14.87 16.43
CA LEU A 168 2.56 13.80 17.16
C LEU A 168 1.06 13.82 16.90
N THR A 169 0.44 12.65 17.01
CA THR A 169 -1.00 12.40 16.90
C THR A 169 -1.37 11.15 17.72
N THR A 170 -2.59 10.61 17.56
CA THR A 170 -3.13 9.55 18.41
C THR A 170 -4.07 8.57 17.68
N ASP A 171 -4.14 7.33 18.17
CA ASP A 171 -5.16 6.34 17.80
C ASP A 171 -6.37 6.32 18.78
N LEU A 172 -6.41 7.18 19.80
CA LEU A 172 -7.50 7.15 20.79
C LEU A 172 -8.84 7.61 20.23
N ASN A 173 -9.88 6.80 20.43
CA ASN A 173 -11.25 7.05 19.97
C ASN A 173 -12.23 7.40 21.11
N ASP A 174 -11.78 7.33 22.35
CA ASP A 174 -12.59 7.44 23.57
C ASP A 174 -12.38 8.76 24.33
N THR A 175 -11.30 9.51 24.04
CA THR A 175 -10.98 10.79 24.69
C THR A 175 -10.42 11.84 23.72
N ASP A 176 -10.77 13.11 23.93
CA ASP A 176 -10.17 14.25 23.21
C ASP A 176 -8.87 14.75 23.88
N ILE A 177 -8.53 14.23 25.06
CA ILE A 177 -7.28 14.54 25.77
C ILE A 177 -6.37 13.33 25.69
N VAL A 178 -5.19 13.53 25.11
CA VAL A 178 -4.09 12.57 25.07
C VAL A 178 -3.13 12.88 26.20
N GLU A 179 -2.75 11.87 26.98
CA GLU A 179 -1.74 12.00 28.04
C GLU A 179 -0.85 10.76 28.15
N VAL A 180 0.43 10.95 27.90
CA VAL A 180 1.49 9.96 28.10
C VAL A 180 2.16 10.31 29.42
N PRO A 181 1.99 9.49 30.47
CA PRO A 181 2.53 9.80 31.78
C PRO A 181 4.04 9.62 31.81
N TRP A 182 4.72 10.32 32.73
CA TRP A 182 6.16 10.16 32.99
C TRP A 182 6.58 8.73 33.35
N SER A 183 5.64 7.90 33.82
CA SER A 183 5.89 6.48 34.10
C SER A 183 6.04 5.65 32.82
N SER A 184 5.75 6.19 31.64
CA SER A 184 6.03 5.54 30.36
C SER A 184 7.53 5.50 30.12
N LYS A 185 8.10 4.30 30.15
CA LYS A 185 9.51 4.11 29.78
C LYS A 185 9.69 4.35 28.29
N LEU A 186 10.79 5.03 27.93
CA LEU A 186 11.25 5.13 26.55
C LEU A 186 12.20 3.97 26.24
N VAL A 187 11.94 3.24 25.16
CA VAL A 187 12.75 2.09 24.72
C VAL A 187 13.28 2.37 23.32
N PHE A 188 14.57 2.10 23.09
CA PHE A 188 15.11 2.13 21.73
C PHE A 188 14.79 0.82 21.03
N GLY A 189 13.96 0.90 19.99
CA GLY A 189 13.48 -0.25 19.25
C GLY A 189 14.36 -0.65 18.04
N GLY A 190 15.44 0.09 17.78
CA GLY A 190 16.20 -0.05 16.53
C GLY A 190 15.30 0.24 15.33
N TYR A 191 15.29 -0.66 14.35
CA TYR A 191 14.37 -0.58 13.22
C TYR A 191 13.01 -1.23 13.52
N CYS A 192 12.74 -1.76 14.72
CA CYS A 192 11.43 -2.30 15.09
C CYS A 192 10.90 -3.35 14.07
N ILE A 193 11.77 -4.24 13.57
CA ILE A 193 11.45 -5.28 12.58
C ILE A 193 11.18 -6.63 13.24
N TYR A 194 10.07 -7.26 12.85
CA TYR A 194 9.77 -8.67 13.12
C TYR A 194 9.41 -9.38 11.81
N ALA A 195 10.34 -10.20 11.31
CA ALA A 195 10.26 -10.92 10.04
C ALA A 195 10.61 -12.41 10.22
N PRO A 196 9.77 -13.20 10.92
CA PRO A 196 10.02 -14.62 11.17
C PRO A 196 10.04 -15.47 9.90
N GLU A 197 9.38 -15.03 8.84
CA GLU A 197 9.29 -15.68 7.53
C GLU A 197 10.49 -15.39 6.61
N ALA A 198 11.30 -14.38 6.94
CA ALA A 198 12.49 -14.07 6.16
C ALA A 198 13.44 -15.29 6.18
N PRO A 199 14.10 -15.64 5.06
CA PRO A 199 15.00 -16.81 5.00
C PRO A 199 16.14 -16.80 6.04
N TRP A 200 16.49 -15.62 6.56
CA TRP A 200 17.51 -15.43 7.59
C TRP A 200 16.96 -15.27 9.01
N PHE A 201 15.63 -15.20 9.19
CA PHE A 201 14.93 -14.82 10.43
C PHE A 201 15.39 -13.46 10.98
N TRP A 202 14.45 -12.56 11.29
CA TRP A 202 14.80 -11.29 11.92
C TRP A 202 13.81 -10.92 13.01
N ASP A 203 14.32 -10.57 14.19
CA ASP A 203 13.51 -10.13 15.32
C ASP A 203 14.29 -9.11 16.15
N ASP A 204 14.03 -7.82 15.90
CA ASP A 204 14.61 -6.73 16.68
C ASP A 204 14.14 -6.79 18.13
N TYR A 205 13.02 -7.43 18.47
CA TYR A 205 12.47 -7.35 19.82
C TYR A 205 13.05 -8.41 20.76
N GLY A 206 13.38 -9.60 20.26
CA GLY A 206 13.84 -10.70 21.10
C GLY A 206 12.86 -10.99 22.24
N THR A 207 13.31 -10.90 23.49
CA THR A 207 12.48 -11.19 24.67
C THR A 207 11.81 -9.96 25.30
N ILE A 208 12.06 -8.75 24.82
CA ILE A 208 11.53 -7.54 25.47
C ILE A 208 10.02 -7.38 25.22
N SER A 209 9.30 -7.03 26.28
CA SER A 209 7.92 -6.56 26.14
C SER A 209 7.91 -5.05 25.95
N VAL A 210 7.22 -4.57 24.92
CA VAL A 210 6.96 -3.15 24.68
C VAL A 210 5.60 -2.69 25.19
N VAL A 211 4.85 -3.59 25.87
CA VAL A 211 3.52 -3.29 26.41
C VAL A 211 3.60 -2.10 27.37
N ASN A 212 2.73 -1.11 27.16
CA ASN A 212 2.66 0.13 27.96
C ASN A 212 3.94 1.00 27.94
N LYS A 213 4.82 0.83 26.95
CA LYS A 213 6.03 1.66 26.78
C LYS A 213 5.95 2.54 25.54
N THR A 214 6.70 3.64 25.54
CA THR A 214 6.94 4.43 24.33
C THR A 214 8.19 3.88 23.64
N VAL A 215 8.11 3.60 22.34
CA VAL A 215 9.23 3.07 21.55
C VAL A 215 9.76 4.14 20.61
N LEU A 216 11.06 4.41 20.66
CA LEU A 216 11.78 5.19 19.65
C LEU A 216 12.24 4.23 18.54
N CYS A 217 11.76 4.45 17.31
CA CYS A 217 12.12 3.63 16.15
C CYS A 217 12.88 4.46 15.12
N LEU A 218 13.90 3.85 14.54
CA LEU A 218 14.46 4.26 13.25
C LEU A 218 13.48 3.89 12.13
N VAL A 219 13.36 4.79 11.16
CA VAL A 219 12.70 4.49 9.88
C VAL A 219 13.71 3.85 8.93
N ASN A 220 13.24 3.08 7.96
CA ASN A 220 14.02 2.22 7.07
C ASN A 220 14.37 0.86 7.74
N GLN A 221 15.39 0.17 7.23
CA GLN A 221 15.87 -1.13 7.66
C GLN A 221 17.41 -1.14 7.71
N PRO A 222 18.03 -2.09 8.43
CA PRO A 222 19.48 -2.28 8.38
C PRO A 222 19.98 -2.55 6.96
N ALA A 223 21.15 -2.03 6.58
CA ALA A 223 21.75 -2.31 5.27
C ALA A 223 21.99 -3.82 5.03
N SER A 224 22.21 -4.60 6.10
CA SER A 224 22.39 -6.05 6.06
C SER A 224 21.07 -6.84 5.95
N PHE A 225 19.92 -6.18 6.14
CA PHE A 225 18.62 -6.83 6.28
C PHE A 225 18.20 -7.58 5.00
N TYR A 226 18.40 -6.97 3.83
CA TYR A 226 18.05 -7.59 2.55
C TYR A 226 19.25 -7.55 1.61
N LYS A 227 19.82 -8.71 1.31
CA LYS A 227 21.02 -8.85 0.45
C LYS A 227 20.73 -8.85 -1.05
N GLY A 228 19.54 -8.37 -1.46
CA GLY A 228 19.14 -8.26 -2.87
C GLY A 228 19.72 -7.02 -3.55
N ASP A 229 18.95 -6.44 -4.47
CA ASP A 229 19.25 -5.23 -5.26
C ASP A 229 19.37 -3.91 -4.46
N GLY A 230 19.38 -3.99 -3.11
CA GLY A 230 19.40 -2.81 -2.24
C GLY A 230 18.04 -2.15 -2.05
N GLY A 231 16.94 -2.75 -2.53
CA GLY A 231 15.61 -2.22 -2.36
C GLY A 231 15.09 -2.26 -0.92
N LEU A 232 14.30 -1.24 -0.58
CA LEU A 232 13.56 -1.20 0.67
C LEU A 232 12.58 -2.38 0.72
N THR A 233 12.47 -3.05 1.86
CA THR A 233 11.37 -4.00 2.11
C THR A 233 10.22 -3.28 2.82
N TYR A 234 9.04 -3.88 2.87
CA TYR A 234 7.94 -3.28 3.65
C TYR A 234 8.29 -3.12 5.12
N TYR A 235 9.10 -4.02 5.68
CA TYR A 235 9.59 -3.88 7.04
C TYR A 235 10.30 -2.56 7.25
N GLY A 236 10.96 -2.01 6.22
CA GLY A 236 11.61 -0.71 6.27
C GLY A 236 10.64 0.48 6.32
N ARG A 237 9.37 0.31 5.95
CA ARG A 237 8.39 1.40 5.95
C ARG A 237 8.03 1.81 7.38
N TRP A 238 7.88 3.11 7.61
CA TRP A 238 7.44 3.63 8.90
C TRP A 238 6.03 3.16 9.28
N SER A 239 5.15 2.93 8.30
CA SER A 239 3.80 2.41 8.51
C SER A 239 3.81 1.01 9.13
N TYR A 240 4.71 0.13 8.65
CA TYR A 240 4.92 -1.19 9.24
C TYR A 240 5.30 -1.10 10.72
N LYS A 241 6.16 -0.13 11.11
CA LYS A 241 6.55 0.06 12.52
C LYS A 241 5.33 0.34 13.39
N LEU A 242 4.42 1.20 12.91
CA LEU A 242 3.18 1.52 13.61
C LEU A 242 2.27 0.28 13.71
N GLU A 243 2.11 -0.48 12.62
CA GLU A 243 1.32 -1.71 12.62
C GLU A 243 1.85 -2.73 13.62
N GLU A 244 3.16 -3.03 13.58
CA GLU A 244 3.77 -4.02 14.46
C GLU A 244 3.73 -3.59 15.92
N LEU A 245 3.97 -2.32 16.23
CA LEU A 245 3.92 -1.81 17.59
C LEU A 245 2.49 -1.74 18.15
N ARG A 246 1.48 -1.54 17.30
CA ARG A 246 0.07 -1.73 17.69
C ARG A 246 -0.20 -3.20 18.04
N ARG A 247 0.26 -4.16 17.25
CA ARG A 247 0.11 -5.61 17.54
C ARG A 247 0.80 -6.02 18.83
N ARG A 248 1.93 -5.37 19.16
CA ARG A 248 2.70 -5.63 20.40
C ARG A 248 2.22 -4.86 21.62
N GLY A 249 1.22 -3.99 21.49
CA GLY A 249 0.63 -3.26 22.62
C GLY A 249 1.48 -2.09 23.14
N ALA A 250 2.33 -1.49 22.31
CA ALA A 250 3.07 -0.30 22.68
C ALA A 250 2.12 0.84 23.10
N LEU A 251 2.53 1.63 24.10
CA LEU A 251 1.77 2.82 24.51
C LEU A 251 1.89 3.93 23.47
N GLY A 252 3.08 4.09 22.89
CA GLY A 252 3.30 5.05 21.83
C GLY A 252 4.57 4.82 21.05
N VAL A 253 4.71 5.56 19.94
CA VAL A 253 5.81 5.40 18.99
C VAL A 253 6.37 6.76 18.57
N LEU A 254 7.68 6.93 18.67
CA LEU A 254 8.40 8.08 18.13
C LEU A 254 9.25 7.59 16.95
N LEU A 255 8.93 8.05 15.75
CA LEU A 255 9.66 7.74 14.52
C LEU A 255 10.74 8.80 14.33
N LEU A 256 12.01 8.41 14.41
CA LEU A 256 13.13 9.31 14.20
C LEU A 256 13.25 9.63 12.70
N HIS A 257 13.00 10.90 12.34
CA HIS A 257 13.03 11.36 10.95
C HIS A 257 14.46 11.66 10.51
N THR A 258 14.84 11.17 9.33
CA THR A 258 15.94 11.72 8.54
C THR A 258 15.48 11.86 7.09
N ASP A 259 16.02 12.83 6.36
CA ASP A 259 15.72 13.00 4.93
C ASP A 259 16.01 11.71 4.14
N GLU A 260 17.14 11.06 4.46
CA GLU A 260 17.57 9.77 3.88
C GLU A 260 16.55 8.65 4.11
N SER A 261 16.04 8.48 5.33
CA SER A 261 15.16 7.36 5.67
C SER A 261 13.70 7.60 5.29
N ALA A 262 13.26 8.86 5.28
CA ALA A 262 11.91 9.24 4.88
C ALA A 262 11.77 9.39 3.36
N GLY A 263 12.84 9.77 2.67
CA GLY A 263 12.83 10.11 1.23
C GLY A 263 12.36 11.52 0.92
N TYR A 264 12.19 12.37 1.95
CA TYR A 264 11.74 13.76 1.84
C TYR A 264 12.14 14.56 3.09
N GLY A 265 12.26 15.88 2.93
CA GLY A 265 12.66 16.80 3.99
C GLY A 265 11.63 16.94 5.13
N TRP A 266 12.09 17.45 6.28
CA TRP A 266 11.24 17.72 7.45
C TRP A 266 10.08 18.70 7.16
N ASN A 267 10.18 19.52 6.12
CA ASN A 267 9.11 20.42 5.66
C ASN A 267 7.80 19.68 5.35
N VAL A 268 7.86 18.44 4.85
CA VAL A 268 6.67 17.62 4.61
C VAL A 268 5.99 17.28 5.94
N ILE A 269 6.75 16.83 6.94
CA ILE A 269 6.24 16.51 8.27
C ILE A 269 5.68 17.75 8.99
N GLN A 270 6.35 18.89 8.84
CA GLN A 270 5.91 20.17 9.38
C GLN A 270 4.61 20.66 8.73
N SER A 271 4.43 20.48 7.42
CA SER A 271 3.16 20.79 6.74
C SER A 271 2.05 19.86 7.22
N GLN A 272 2.31 18.55 7.28
CA GLN A 272 1.35 17.56 7.77
C GLN A 272 0.94 17.79 9.23
N SER A 273 1.82 18.30 10.09
CA SER A 273 1.48 18.58 11.49
C SER A 273 0.40 19.65 11.67
N LYS A 274 0.18 20.49 10.64
CA LYS A 274 -0.85 21.54 10.61
C LYS A 274 -2.18 21.03 10.04
N SER A 275 -2.15 19.88 9.39
CA SER A 275 -3.31 19.23 8.78
C SER A 275 -3.92 18.20 9.71
N GLU A 276 -5.13 17.78 9.35
CA GLU A 276 -5.84 16.74 10.06
C GLU A 276 -5.23 15.37 9.75
N ASN A 277 -4.97 14.57 10.78
CA ASN A 277 -4.57 13.18 10.59
C ASN A 277 -5.82 12.33 10.34
N ILE A 278 -5.91 11.74 9.15
CA ILE A 278 -7.04 10.90 8.76
C ILE A 278 -6.69 9.42 9.02
N ARG A 279 -7.67 8.66 9.52
CA ARG A 279 -7.55 7.20 9.70
C ARG A 279 -8.90 6.50 9.59
N LEU A 280 -8.86 5.18 9.46
CA LEU A 280 -10.04 4.34 9.64
C LEU A 280 -10.60 4.48 11.06
N ARG A 281 -11.93 4.35 11.20
CA ARG A 281 -12.62 4.36 12.50
C ARG A 281 -12.32 3.15 13.38
N TYR A 282 -11.65 2.14 12.82
CA TYR A 282 -11.22 0.94 13.51
C TYR A 282 -9.72 0.73 13.32
N ILE A 283 -9.15 -0.09 14.20
CA ILE A 283 -7.78 -0.61 14.07
C ILE A 283 -7.85 -2.10 13.76
N GLU A 284 -6.72 -2.67 13.31
CA GLU A 284 -6.61 -4.10 13.02
C GLU A 284 -7.05 -4.96 14.22
N LYS A 285 -7.67 -6.11 13.93
CA LYS A 285 -8.07 -7.07 14.97
C LYS A 285 -6.85 -7.52 15.78
N ASN A 286 -6.98 -7.56 17.11
CA ASN A 286 -5.91 -7.89 18.07
C ASN A 286 -4.78 -6.85 18.15
N ALA A 287 -4.88 -5.72 17.47
CA ALA A 287 -3.98 -4.59 17.66
C ALA A 287 -4.52 -3.66 18.76
N SER A 288 -3.62 -2.95 19.45
CA SER A 288 -3.97 -1.95 20.46
C SER A 288 -3.76 -0.54 19.90
N PRO A 289 -4.62 0.44 20.24
CA PRO A 289 -4.43 1.81 19.78
C PRO A 289 -3.17 2.41 20.42
N LEU A 290 -2.35 3.09 19.62
CA LEU A 290 -1.25 3.90 20.12
C LEU A 290 -1.82 5.16 20.76
N ARG A 291 -1.55 5.37 22.06
CA ARG A 291 -1.96 6.59 22.75
C ARG A 291 -1.35 7.83 22.10
N VAL A 292 -0.11 7.71 21.66
CA VAL A 292 0.61 8.73 20.92
C VAL A 292 1.46 8.06 19.86
N TYR A 293 1.53 8.65 18.67
CA TYR A 293 2.56 8.29 17.72
C TYR A 293 2.91 9.48 16.84
N GLY A 294 4.08 9.45 16.21
CA GLY A 294 4.44 10.48 15.27
C GLY A 294 5.94 10.59 15.06
N TRP A 295 6.33 11.68 14.42
CA TRP A 295 7.71 11.93 14.01
C TRP A 295 8.46 12.77 15.05
N LEU A 296 9.76 12.49 15.20
CA LEU A 296 10.72 13.25 15.99
C LEU A 296 11.86 13.67 15.05
N SER A 297 12.18 14.97 15.02
CA SER A 297 13.26 15.48 14.16
C SER A 297 14.61 14.97 14.62
N SER A 298 15.43 14.43 13.69
CA SER A 298 16.83 14.09 13.99
C SER A 298 17.64 15.29 14.47
N VAL A 299 17.38 16.49 13.94
CA VAL A 299 18.05 17.72 14.36
C VAL A 299 17.78 18.00 15.84
N ALA A 300 16.53 17.89 16.28
CA ALA A 300 16.16 18.07 17.67
C ALA A 300 16.71 16.96 18.58
N TRP A 301 16.78 15.72 18.07
CA TRP A 301 17.41 14.61 18.78
C TRP A 301 18.92 14.82 18.97
N ASP A 302 19.62 15.21 17.92
CA ASP A 302 21.07 15.44 17.96
C ASP A 302 21.43 16.69 18.78
N GLU A 303 20.55 17.69 18.83
CA GLU A 303 20.68 18.79 19.79
C GLU A 303 20.68 18.28 21.23
N LEU A 304 19.74 17.38 21.59
CA LEU A 304 19.75 16.72 22.89
C LEU A 304 21.02 15.85 23.06
N ALA A 305 21.48 15.15 22.02
CA ALA A 305 22.68 14.32 22.09
C ALA A 305 23.94 15.15 22.42
N THR A 306 24.03 16.41 21.99
CA THR A 306 25.17 17.30 22.31
C THR A 306 25.35 17.55 23.82
N THR A 307 24.30 17.32 24.63
CA THR A 307 24.37 17.41 26.09
C THR A 307 25.01 16.19 26.75
N GLY A 308 25.27 15.12 25.99
CA GLY A 308 25.75 13.83 26.50
C GLY A 308 24.66 12.95 27.15
N THR A 309 23.38 13.34 27.03
CA THR A 309 22.25 12.64 27.66
C THR A 309 21.82 11.40 26.86
N VAL A 310 21.93 11.45 25.53
CA VAL A 310 21.51 10.39 24.60
C VAL A 310 22.57 10.22 23.50
N PRO A 311 22.62 9.05 22.82
CA PRO A 311 23.47 8.87 21.65
C PRO A 311 22.98 9.72 20.47
N PHE A 312 23.90 10.10 19.57
CA PHE A 312 23.57 10.72 18.28
C PHE A 312 22.78 9.75 17.39
N VAL A 313 22.01 10.29 16.43
CA VAL A 313 21.25 9.46 15.46
C VAL A 313 22.14 8.44 14.74
N GLU A 314 23.33 8.85 14.32
CA GLU A 314 24.28 7.94 13.64
C GLU A 314 24.81 6.83 14.55
N GLU A 315 24.96 7.08 15.86
CA GLU A 315 25.32 6.04 16.83
C GLU A 315 24.17 5.05 17.02
N LEU A 316 22.92 5.54 17.10
CA LEU A 316 21.72 4.70 17.16
C LEU A 316 21.58 3.81 15.90
N LYS A 317 21.83 4.36 14.70
CA LYS A 317 21.89 3.57 13.46
C LYS A 317 23.00 2.53 13.53
N GLY A 318 24.19 2.90 13.98
CA GLY A 318 25.32 1.99 14.18
C GLY A 318 24.96 0.81 15.09
N ILE A 319 24.29 1.07 16.21
CA ILE A 319 23.78 0.06 17.14
C ILE A 319 22.76 -0.86 16.48
N ALA A 320 21.76 -0.30 15.80
CA ALA A 320 20.66 -1.06 15.19
C ALA A 320 21.09 -1.90 13.97
N GLN A 321 22.26 -1.64 13.40
CA GLN A 321 22.83 -2.42 12.31
C GLN A 321 23.73 -3.59 12.77
N MET A 322 24.06 -3.67 14.07
CA MET A 322 24.90 -4.76 14.58
C MET A 322 24.19 -6.11 14.43
N GLU A 323 24.94 -7.13 14.03
CA GLU A 323 24.41 -8.50 13.96
C GLU A 323 23.96 -8.95 15.37
N GLY A 324 22.71 -9.42 15.46
CA GLY A 324 22.12 -9.82 16.74
C GLY A 324 21.59 -8.66 17.60
N PHE A 325 21.43 -7.46 17.04
CA PHE A 325 20.75 -6.35 17.72
C PHE A 325 19.40 -6.81 18.30
N GLN A 326 19.13 -6.36 19.54
CA GLN A 326 17.83 -6.50 20.18
C GLN A 326 17.47 -5.19 20.90
N CYS A 327 16.21 -4.83 20.83
CA CYS A 327 15.56 -3.76 21.58
C CYS A 327 15.94 -3.87 23.06
N SER A 328 16.37 -2.77 23.66
CA SER A 328 16.72 -2.73 25.08
C SER A 328 16.29 -1.42 25.72
N GLU A 329 15.94 -1.48 27.00
CA GLU A 329 15.74 -0.28 27.83
C GLU A 329 17.07 0.42 28.13
N ASP A 330 18.19 -0.29 28.08
CA ASP A 330 19.50 0.21 28.53
C ASP A 330 20.07 1.31 27.63
N TYR A 331 19.63 1.41 26.37
CA TYR A 331 20.10 2.48 25.47
C TYR A 331 19.57 3.85 25.87
N LEU A 332 18.38 3.91 26.46
CA LEU A 332 17.67 5.15 26.79
C LEU A 332 17.18 5.17 28.24
N PHE A 333 17.78 4.35 29.12
CA PHE A 333 17.32 4.16 30.50
C PHE A 333 17.21 5.45 31.30
N ASN A 334 18.03 6.46 30.94
CA ASN A 334 18.06 7.77 31.58
C ASN A 334 16.96 8.72 31.14
N LEU A 335 16.13 8.37 30.14
CA LEU A 335 15.20 9.29 29.50
C LEU A 335 13.75 8.84 29.67
N SER A 336 12.89 9.78 30.04
CA SER A 336 11.44 9.59 30.06
C SER A 336 10.78 10.53 29.06
N PHE A 337 9.71 10.06 28.43
CA PHE A 337 8.91 10.83 27.49
C PHE A 337 7.54 11.16 28.09
N TYR A 338 7.15 12.43 27.99
CA TYR A 338 5.84 12.92 28.38
C TYR A 338 5.23 13.73 27.25
N ALA A 339 3.94 13.54 27.03
CA ALA A 339 3.16 14.39 26.16
C ALA A 339 1.73 14.53 26.69
N ARG A 340 1.18 15.73 26.59
CA ARG A 340 -0.22 16.02 26.84
C ARG A 340 -0.73 17.02 25.81
N PHE A 341 -1.82 16.70 25.15
CA PHE A 341 -2.45 17.60 24.18
C PHE A 341 -3.92 17.24 23.97
N GLN A 342 -4.70 18.21 23.52
CA GLN A 342 -6.06 18.01 23.06
C GLN A 342 -6.08 17.74 21.55
N VAL A 343 -7.03 16.93 21.12
CA VAL A 343 -7.35 16.71 19.71
C VAL A 343 -8.80 17.10 19.45
N ARG A 344 -9.04 17.76 18.32
CA ARG A 344 -10.38 17.90 17.75
C ARG A 344 -10.61 16.72 16.82
N ARG A 345 -11.73 16.03 17.04
CA ARG A 345 -12.10 14.87 16.25
C ARG A 345 -13.32 15.17 15.40
N ARG A 346 -13.34 14.66 14.18
CA ARG A 346 -14.56 14.59 13.38
C ARG A 346 -14.68 13.23 12.74
N LEU A 347 -15.89 12.69 12.75
CA LEU A 347 -16.22 11.52 11.96
C LEU A 347 -16.48 11.97 10.52
N LEU A 348 -15.98 11.21 9.56
CA LEU A 348 -16.17 11.49 8.14
C LEU A 348 -16.26 10.18 7.37
N ASN A 349 -16.91 10.20 6.22
CA ASN A 349 -16.88 9.07 5.30
C ASN A 349 -16.21 9.54 4.01
N GLY A 350 -15.10 8.90 3.66
CA GLY A 350 -14.52 9.02 2.32
C GLY A 350 -15.27 8.11 1.34
N TRP A 351 -15.11 8.33 0.04
CA TRP A 351 -15.76 7.51 -0.99
C TRP A 351 -14.75 6.89 -1.94
N ASN A 352 -14.60 5.57 -1.87
CA ASN A 352 -14.05 4.86 -3.03
C ASN A 352 -15.05 4.98 -4.18
N ILE A 353 -14.61 5.35 -5.38
CA ILE A 353 -15.46 5.40 -6.58
C ILE A 353 -15.14 4.19 -7.46
N GLY A 354 -16.12 3.39 -7.82
CA GLY A 354 -15.93 2.14 -8.54
C GLY A 354 -16.94 1.96 -9.67
N ALA A 355 -16.44 1.58 -10.84
CA ALA A 355 -17.26 1.22 -12.00
C ALA A 355 -16.85 -0.15 -12.56
N LEU A 356 -17.85 -0.96 -12.89
CA LEU A 356 -17.69 -2.32 -13.36
C LEU A 356 -17.98 -2.41 -14.86
N LEU A 357 -16.97 -2.79 -15.63
CA LEU A 357 -17.13 -3.39 -16.95
C LEU A 357 -17.44 -4.87 -16.75
N THR A 358 -18.61 -5.33 -17.19
CA THR A 358 -18.97 -6.76 -17.09
C THR A 358 -18.30 -7.59 -18.18
N SER A 359 -18.31 -8.93 -18.04
CA SER A 359 -17.92 -9.81 -19.16
C SER A 359 -18.81 -9.58 -20.38
N GLN A 360 -18.26 -9.81 -21.57
CA GLN A 360 -19.05 -9.84 -22.80
C GLN A 360 -20.16 -10.90 -22.71
N PRO A 361 -21.40 -10.56 -23.13
CA PRO A 361 -22.48 -11.53 -23.16
C PRO A 361 -22.10 -12.77 -23.98
N GLY A 362 -22.18 -13.94 -23.35
CA GLY A 362 -21.82 -15.21 -23.98
C GLY A 362 -20.35 -15.61 -23.88
N GLU A 363 -19.46 -14.75 -23.37
CA GLU A 363 -18.02 -15.03 -23.23
C GLU A 363 -17.51 -15.06 -21.78
N SER A 364 -18.42 -15.11 -20.81
CA SER A 364 -18.06 -15.11 -19.37
C SER A 364 -17.34 -16.39 -18.98
N LEU A 365 -16.17 -16.26 -18.36
CA LEU A 365 -15.41 -17.35 -17.74
C LEU A 365 -16.11 -17.88 -16.46
N ASP A 366 -15.68 -19.03 -15.92
CA ASP A 366 -16.29 -19.60 -14.71
C ASP A 366 -16.18 -18.64 -13.50
N LYS A 367 -17.34 -18.07 -13.13
CA LYS A 367 -17.54 -17.12 -12.03
C LYS A 367 -17.00 -17.58 -10.67
N ARG A 368 -16.75 -18.87 -10.47
CA ARG A 368 -16.22 -19.40 -9.20
C ARG A 368 -14.71 -19.35 -9.10
N THR A 369 -14.00 -19.24 -10.22
CA THR A 369 -12.56 -19.50 -10.23
C THR A 369 -11.71 -18.35 -10.71
N ASP A 370 -12.28 -17.32 -11.36
CA ASP A 370 -11.49 -16.29 -12.02
C ASP A 370 -12.35 -15.24 -12.71
N SER A 371 -12.35 -14.01 -12.23
CA SER A 371 -13.10 -12.99 -12.97
C SER A 371 -12.51 -11.61 -12.94
N LEU A 372 -12.09 -11.07 -11.80
CA LEU A 372 -11.94 -9.62 -11.73
C LEU A 372 -10.51 -9.15 -12.00
N VAL A 373 -10.34 -8.27 -12.97
CA VAL A 373 -9.15 -7.42 -13.10
C VAL A 373 -9.48 -6.08 -12.47
N VAL A 374 -8.60 -5.53 -11.63
CA VAL A 374 -8.80 -4.23 -11.00
C VAL A 374 -7.81 -3.23 -11.60
N VAL A 375 -8.29 -2.03 -11.90
CA VAL A 375 -7.47 -0.88 -12.27
C VAL A 375 -7.67 0.18 -11.20
N THR A 376 -6.59 0.64 -10.56
CA THR A 376 -6.66 1.62 -9.47
C THR A 376 -5.97 2.94 -9.81
N SER A 377 -6.50 4.03 -9.27
CA SER A 377 -5.80 5.30 -9.12
C SER A 377 -6.51 6.18 -8.08
N HIS A 378 -5.85 6.52 -6.97
CA HIS A 378 -6.43 7.41 -5.97
C HIS A 378 -6.76 8.78 -6.54
N TYR A 379 -7.75 9.45 -5.94
CA TYR A 379 -8.18 10.79 -6.35
C TYR A 379 -8.11 11.84 -5.25
N ASP A 380 -7.96 11.42 -3.99
CA ASP A 380 -7.76 12.37 -2.90
C ASP A 380 -6.40 13.03 -3.00
N HIS A 381 -6.31 14.27 -2.54
CA HIS A 381 -5.03 14.94 -2.37
C HIS A 381 -5.04 15.71 -1.03
N LEU A 382 -4.18 16.70 -0.85
CA LEU A 382 -3.94 17.33 0.46
C LEU A 382 -4.95 18.41 0.87
N GLY A 383 -5.86 18.82 -0.03
CA GLY A 383 -6.90 19.80 0.25
C GLY A 383 -6.41 21.26 0.27
N MET A 384 -6.91 22.05 1.21
CA MET A 384 -6.55 23.46 1.38
C MET A 384 -5.98 23.72 2.76
N VAL A 385 -4.96 24.57 2.83
CA VAL A 385 -4.41 25.07 4.08
C VAL A 385 -4.59 26.58 4.15
N ASN A 386 -5.04 27.09 5.29
CA ASN A 386 -5.07 28.53 5.55
C ASN A 386 -3.68 28.97 6.01
N SER A 387 -3.10 30.01 5.39
CA SER A 387 -1.97 30.70 6.00
C SER A 387 -2.44 31.49 7.21
N SER A 388 -2.04 31.09 8.41
CA SER A 388 -2.13 31.94 9.60
C SER A 388 -0.79 32.66 9.79
N THR A 389 -0.50 33.62 8.93
CA THR A 389 0.50 34.66 9.22
C THR A 389 -0.27 35.92 9.57
N ASP A 390 -0.06 36.46 10.76
CA ASP A 390 -0.78 37.59 11.37
C ASP A 390 -0.78 38.91 10.55
N SER A 391 -0.13 38.94 9.38
CA SER A 391 0.06 40.14 8.57
C SER A 391 -0.57 40.11 7.18
N ASP A 392 -1.15 39.01 6.72
CA ASP A 392 -1.79 38.91 5.40
C ASP A 392 -3.26 38.49 5.49
N PRO A 393 -4.14 38.94 4.57
CA PRO A 393 -5.45 38.31 4.41
C PRO A 393 -5.26 36.80 4.22
N PRO A 394 -6.20 35.95 4.67
CA PRO A 394 -6.04 34.51 4.60
C PRO A 394 -5.92 34.07 3.13
N ASN A 395 -4.68 33.95 2.65
CA ASN A 395 -4.39 33.27 1.40
C ASN A 395 -4.64 31.79 1.66
N LYS A 396 -5.69 31.27 1.00
CA LYS A 396 -5.96 29.84 0.96
C LYS A 396 -5.00 29.23 -0.04
N PHE A 397 -4.11 28.39 0.45
CA PHE A 397 -3.24 27.59 -0.38
C PHE A 397 -3.96 26.31 -0.75
N ILE A 398 -4.19 26.11 -2.05
CA ILE A 398 -4.80 24.90 -2.59
C ILE A 398 -3.66 23.99 -3.05
N PHE A 399 -3.69 22.74 -2.64
CA PHE A 399 -2.82 21.71 -3.17
C PHE A 399 -3.58 21.06 -4.32
N HIS A 400 -3.33 21.48 -5.56
CA HIS A 400 -4.12 21.05 -6.71
C HIS A 400 -3.87 19.60 -7.12
N GLY A 401 -2.66 19.09 -6.88
CA GLY A 401 -2.26 17.73 -7.19
C GLY A 401 -2.50 17.38 -8.66
N ALA A 402 -1.95 18.16 -9.58
CA ALA A 402 -2.18 17.96 -11.01
C ALA A 402 -1.47 16.70 -11.52
N LEU A 403 -0.19 16.53 -11.17
CA LEU A 403 0.59 15.33 -11.50
C LEU A 403 0.31 14.22 -10.49
N ASP A 404 0.56 14.45 -9.21
CA ASP A 404 0.13 13.60 -8.09
C ASP A 404 -1.16 14.19 -7.53
N ASN A 405 -2.34 13.80 -8.00
CA ASN A 405 -2.67 12.54 -8.69
C ASN A 405 -3.74 12.66 -9.77
N ALA A 406 -4.20 13.87 -10.12
CA ALA A 406 -5.25 14.06 -11.13
C ALA A 406 -4.89 13.38 -12.46
N SER A 407 -3.61 13.38 -12.82
CA SER A 407 -3.08 12.72 -14.01
C SER A 407 -3.19 11.18 -14.00
N GLY A 408 -3.06 10.52 -12.84
CA GLY A 408 -3.31 9.09 -12.71
C GLY A 408 -4.78 8.74 -12.91
N VAL A 409 -5.67 9.53 -12.29
CA VAL A 409 -7.12 9.37 -12.46
C VAL A 409 -7.52 9.58 -13.92
N ALA A 410 -6.94 10.56 -14.60
CA ALA A 410 -7.19 10.80 -16.02
C ALA A 410 -6.77 9.60 -16.90
N LYS A 411 -5.62 8.96 -16.62
CA LYS A 411 -5.23 7.70 -17.29
C LYS A 411 -6.24 6.58 -17.05
N LEU A 412 -6.71 6.43 -15.82
CA LEU A 412 -7.74 5.43 -15.47
C LEU A 412 -9.05 5.70 -16.23
N LEU A 413 -9.48 6.95 -16.33
CA LEU A 413 -10.70 7.34 -17.05
C LEU A 413 -10.57 7.17 -18.57
N VAL A 414 -9.39 7.41 -19.15
CA VAL A 414 -9.11 7.10 -20.56
C VAL A 414 -9.31 5.60 -20.81
N LEU A 415 -8.70 4.73 -19.99
CA LEU A 415 -8.86 3.28 -20.12
C LEU A 415 -10.31 2.84 -19.93
N ALA A 416 -11.03 3.41 -18.95
CA ALA A 416 -12.44 3.14 -18.72
C ALA A 416 -13.29 3.44 -19.96
N ARG A 417 -13.10 4.61 -20.59
CA ARG A 417 -13.78 4.99 -21.84
C ARG A 417 -13.42 4.06 -23.01
N THR A 418 -12.14 3.73 -23.16
CA THR A 418 -11.68 2.82 -24.23
C THR A 418 -12.32 1.44 -24.09
N PHE A 419 -12.25 0.82 -22.91
CA PHE A 419 -12.83 -0.51 -22.69
C PHE A 419 -14.37 -0.50 -22.75
N GLY A 420 -15.03 0.55 -22.25
CA GLY A 420 -16.48 0.72 -22.38
C GLY A 420 -16.95 0.76 -23.84
N TYR A 421 -16.21 1.47 -24.70
CA TYR A 421 -16.49 1.48 -26.14
C TYR A 421 -16.20 0.11 -26.78
N LEU A 422 -15.06 -0.51 -26.49
CA LEU A 422 -14.72 -1.84 -27.02
C LEU A 422 -15.75 -2.90 -26.64
N GLN A 423 -16.36 -2.79 -25.45
CA GLN A 423 -17.47 -3.64 -25.06
C GLN A 423 -18.69 -3.47 -25.96
N ARG A 424 -19.06 -2.24 -26.32
CA ARG A 424 -20.20 -2.00 -27.21
C ARG A 424 -20.02 -2.57 -28.61
N VAL A 425 -18.79 -2.59 -29.12
CA VAL A 425 -18.48 -3.10 -30.46
C VAL A 425 -18.09 -4.58 -30.45
N GLY A 426 -18.27 -5.29 -29.33
CA GLY A 426 -18.02 -6.73 -29.26
C GLY A 426 -16.54 -7.13 -29.25
N LYS A 427 -15.62 -6.20 -28.94
CA LYS A 427 -14.16 -6.43 -29.01
C LYS A 427 -13.49 -6.68 -27.64
N CYS A 428 -14.20 -6.53 -26.51
CA CYS A 428 -13.67 -6.83 -25.16
C CYS A 428 -14.78 -6.89 -24.10
N CYS A 429 -14.72 -7.60 -22.97
CA CYS A 429 -13.69 -8.52 -22.48
C CYS A 429 -14.34 -9.78 -21.89
N LYS A 430 -13.62 -10.92 -21.82
CA LYS A 430 -14.10 -12.17 -21.18
C LYS A 430 -14.18 -12.08 -19.66
N ARG A 431 -13.22 -11.38 -19.04
CA ARG A 431 -13.19 -11.06 -17.60
C ARG A 431 -13.79 -9.67 -17.33
N PRO A 432 -14.56 -9.50 -16.24
CA PRO A 432 -14.91 -8.16 -15.79
C PRO A 432 -13.68 -7.34 -15.38
N ILE A 433 -13.77 -6.03 -15.58
CA ILE A 433 -12.77 -5.06 -15.13
C ILE A 433 -13.44 -4.10 -14.16
N LEU A 434 -12.89 -3.98 -12.95
CA LEU A 434 -13.24 -2.93 -12.00
C LEU A 434 -12.28 -1.76 -12.19
N PHE A 435 -12.81 -0.61 -12.56
CA PHE A 435 -12.10 0.67 -12.45
C PHE A 435 -12.43 1.27 -11.09
N LEU A 436 -11.42 1.40 -10.23
CA LEU A 436 -11.56 1.82 -8.84
C LEU A 436 -10.69 3.07 -8.61
N SER A 437 -11.26 4.11 -8.06
CA SER A 437 -10.55 5.30 -7.60
C SER A 437 -10.67 5.39 -6.08
N PRO A 438 -9.65 4.94 -5.32
CA PRO A 438 -9.66 4.99 -3.88
C PRO A 438 -9.58 6.40 -3.31
N THR A 439 -10.21 6.60 -2.15
CA THR A 439 -10.01 7.79 -1.30
C THR A 439 -8.90 7.54 -0.25
N ALA A 440 -8.40 8.60 0.36
CA ALA A 440 -7.51 8.57 1.50
C ALA A 440 -6.22 7.75 1.31
N GLU A 441 -5.65 7.78 0.10
CA GLU A 441 -4.34 7.21 -0.20
C GLU A 441 -3.23 8.03 0.47
N GLU A 442 -3.35 9.36 0.44
CA GLU A 442 -2.41 10.31 1.06
C GLU A 442 -2.36 10.16 2.57
N ALA A 443 -3.43 9.60 3.14
CA ALA A 443 -3.56 9.21 4.53
C ALA A 443 -3.15 7.75 4.80
N VAL A 444 -2.26 7.19 3.97
CA VAL A 444 -1.70 5.83 4.05
C VAL A 444 -2.66 4.76 3.53
N LEU A 445 -3.02 4.84 2.24
CA LEU A 445 -3.67 3.77 1.47
C LEU A 445 -5.00 3.29 2.07
N LEU A 446 -5.75 4.17 2.74
CA LEU A 446 -6.89 3.74 3.57
C LEU A 446 -8.06 3.24 2.72
N GLY A 447 -8.36 3.89 1.60
CA GLY A 447 -9.44 3.49 0.71
C GLY A 447 -9.19 2.15 0.04
N SER A 448 -8.00 1.92 -0.51
CA SER A 448 -7.64 0.64 -1.12
C SER A 448 -7.54 -0.46 -0.06
N SER A 449 -6.95 -0.19 1.11
CA SER A 449 -6.95 -1.14 2.23
C SER A 449 -8.36 -1.55 2.65
N PHE A 450 -9.28 -0.58 2.74
CA PHE A 450 -10.69 -0.87 3.04
C PHE A 450 -11.37 -1.71 1.96
N TYR A 451 -11.14 -1.40 0.68
CA TYR A 451 -11.69 -2.18 -0.42
C TYR A 451 -11.20 -3.62 -0.38
N VAL A 452 -9.90 -3.85 -0.14
CA VAL A 452 -9.35 -5.21 -0.16
C VAL A 452 -9.86 -6.06 1.01
N ASP A 453 -10.26 -5.43 2.12
CA ASP A 453 -10.98 -6.09 3.22
C ASP A 453 -12.48 -6.27 2.96
N HIS A 454 -13.07 -5.45 2.08
CA HIS A 454 -14.50 -5.47 1.72
C HIS A 454 -14.71 -5.46 0.20
N PRO A 455 -14.17 -6.45 -0.54
CA PRO A 455 -14.17 -6.43 -2.00
C PRO A 455 -15.55 -6.82 -2.56
N ILE A 456 -15.83 -6.38 -3.80
CA ILE A 456 -17.10 -6.69 -4.50
C ILE A 456 -17.24 -8.16 -4.91
N VAL A 457 -16.11 -8.87 -4.93
CA VAL A 457 -16.01 -10.32 -5.10
C VAL A 457 -15.01 -10.85 -4.07
N PRO A 458 -15.08 -12.12 -3.61
CA PRO A 458 -14.04 -12.70 -2.78
C PRO A 458 -12.64 -12.40 -3.36
N LEU A 459 -11.72 -11.91 -2.53
CA LEU A 459 -10.45 -11.34 -3.02
C LEU A 459 -9.62 -12.36 -3.83
N ASN A 460 -9.73 -13.65 -3.52
CA ASN A 460 -9.08 -14.73 -4.28
C ASN A 460 -9.60 -14.90 -5.72
N GLN A 461 -10.68 -14.22 -6.10
CA GLN A 461 -11.20 -14.14 -7.48
C GLN A 461 -10.68 -12.91 -8.24
N THR A 462 -9.94 -12.01 -7.57
CA THR A 462 -9.23 -10.91 -8.19
C THR A 462 -7.92 -11.43 -8.79
N VAL A 463 -7.82 -11.36 -10.11
CA VAL A 463 -6.75 -11.97 -10.90
C VAL A 463 -5.51 -11.08 -10.95
N ALA A 464 -5.71 -9.76 -11.02
CA ALA A 464 -4.63 -8.78 -11.00
C ALA A 464 -5.14 -7.40 -10.57
N CYS A 465 -4.23 -6.56 -10.06
CA CYS A 465 -4.44 -5.13 -9.87
C CYS A 465 -3.39 -4.31 -10.63
N ILE A 466 -3.81 -3.39 -11.49
CA ILE A 466 -2.92 -2.46 -12.21
C ILE A 466 -3.19 -1.04 -11.70
N ASN A 467 -2.17 -0.38 -11.15
CA ASN A 467 -2.30 0.92 -10.51
C ASN A 467 -1.60 2.04 -11.28
N PHE A 468 -2.18 3.23 -11.20
CA PHE A 468 -1.57 4.50 -11.58
C PHE A 468 -1.64 5.50 -10.42
N ASP A 469 -0.64 6.36 -10.36
CA ASP A 469 -0.49 7.36 -9.31
C ASP A 469 -0.39 8.74 -9.99
N GLY A 470 0.74 9.03 -10.63
CA GLY A 470 0.88 10.09 -11.64
C GLY A 470 1.09 9.57 -13.07
N MET A 471 1.34 10.47 -14.02
CA MET A 471 1.71 10.18 -15.42
C MET A 471 3.10 10.69 -15.78
N ASN A 472 3.68 10.17 -16.86
CA ASN A 472 4.92 10.72 -17.42
C ASN A 472 4.68 12.00 -18.24
N VAL A 473 5.15 13.14 -17.73
CA VAL A 473 5.09 14.46 -18.42
C VAL A 473 6.41 14.89 -19.05
N TRP A 474 7.48 14.12 -18.88
CA TRP A 474 8.84 14.55 -19.23
C TRP A 474 9.33 14.03 -20.59
N GLY A 475 8.43 13.43 -21.37
CA GLY A 475 8.70 12.99 -22.74
C GLY A 475 8.82 11.47 -22.87
N ARG A 476 9.14 11.02 -24.09
CA ARG A 476 9.21 9.58 -24.39
C ARG A 476 10.41 8.93 -23.73
N THR A 477 10.23 7.71 -23.24
CA THR A 477 11.33 6.88 -22.71
C THR A 477 11.70 5.75 -23.67
N LYS A 478 12.84 5.11 -23.42
CA LYS A 478 13.26 3.83 -24.03
C LYS A 478 13.01 2.65 -23.09
N ASP A 479 12.78 2.94 -21.82
CA ASP A 479 12.49 2.00 -20.77
C ASP A 479 11.13 2.29 -20.10
N THR A 480 10.62 1.30 -19.37
CA THR A 480 9.43 1.42 -18.54
C THR A 480 9.62 0.61 -17.26
N VAL A 481 8.92 1.00 -16.20
CA VAL A 481 9.04 0.38 -14.88
C VAL A 481 7.65 -0.04 -14.40
N ALA A 482 7.56 -1.25 -13.86
CA ALA A 482 6.38 -1.73 -13.15
C ALA A 482 6.78 -2.19 -11.75
N LEU A 483 6.48 -1.37 -10.75
CA LEU A 483 6.72 -1.74 -9.35
C LEU A 483 5.78 -2.89 -9.01
N GLY A 484 6.34 -4.03 -8.58
CA GLY A 484 5.59 -5.27 -8.36
C GLY A 484 5.95 -6.39 -9.34
N ALA A 485 6.62 -6.08 -10.45
CA ALA A 485 6.91 -7.03 -11.53
C ALA A 485 7.72 -8.25 -11.07
N SER A 486 8.66 -8.08 -10.15
CA SER A 486 9.51 -9.14 -9.64
C SER A 486 8.80 -10.14 -8.71
N TRP A 487 7.59 -9.82 -8.23
CA TRP A 487 6.87 -10.61 -7.23
C TRP A 487 5.87 -11.60 -7.82
N SER A 488 5.58 -11.53 -9.12
CA SER A 488 4.55 -12.35 -9.74
C SER A 488 4.80 -12.61 -11.22
N THR A 489 4.12 -13.63 -11.76
CA THR A 489 4.18 -13.91 -13.20
C THR A 489 3.58 -12.80 -14.07
N LEU A 490 2.92 -11.80 -13.49
CA LEU A 490 2.45 -10.59 -14.17
C LEU A 490 3.61 -9.75 -14.71
N GLY A 491 4.78 -9.78 -14.06
CA GLY A 491 5.99 -9.10 -14.53
C GLY A 491 6.51 -9.63 -15.86
N TYR A 492 6.43 -10.95 -16.08
CA TYR A 492 6.82 -11.55 -17.37
C TYR A 492 5.90 -11.08 -18.51
N LEU A 493 4.59 -11.04 -18.27
CA LEU A 493 3.64 -10.52 -19.24
C LEU A 493 3.89 -9.02 -19.51
N PHE A 494 4.15 -8.23 -18.45
CA PHE A 494 4.51 -6.83 -18.60
C PHE A 494 5.74 -6.63 -19.49
N GLN A 495 6.79 -7.44 -19.31
CA GLN A 495 7.99 -7.40 -20.14
C GLN A 495 7.69 -7.68 -21.61
N GLN A 496 6.84 -8.64 -21.90
CA GLN A 496 6.43 -8.96 -23.26
C GLN A 496 5.59 -7.84 -23.87
N VAL A 497 4.66 -7.28 -23.11
CA VAL A 497 3.85 -6.12 -23.52
C VAL A 497 4.71 -4.90 -23.82
N ALA A 498 5.69 -4.57 -22.97
CA ALA A 498 6.62 -3.47 -23.17
C ALA A 498 7.41 -3.62 -24.48
N SER A 499 7.82 -4.86 -24.83
CA SER A 499 8.57 -5.12 -26.06
C SER A 499 7.78 -4.79 -27.34
N TYR A 500 6.44 -4.94 -27.34
CA TYR A 500 5.59 -4.53 -28.46
C TYR A 500 5.56 -3.00 -28.67
N GLU A 501 5.84 -2.24 -27.61
CA GLU A 501 5.95 -0.78 -27.68
C GLU A 501 7.42 -0.32 -27.87
N ASN A 502 8.33 -1.25 -28.20
CA ASN A 502 9.78 -1.04 -28.32
C ASN A 502 10.43 -0.48 -27.04
N LEU A 503 9.90 -0.87 -25.87
CA LEU A 503 10.43 -0.51 -24.57
C LEU A 503 11.05 -1.75 -23.91
N PHE A 504 12.16 -1.57 -23.22
CA PHE A 504 12.65 -2.58 -22.28
C PHE A 504 12.17 -2.28 -20.87
N VAL A 505 12.04 -3.31 -20.06
CA VAL A 505 11.69 -3.15 -18.65
C VAL A 505 12.96 -2.89 -17.85
N ALA A 506 12.96 -1.80 -17.10
CA ALA A 506 14.02 -1.48 -16.14
C ALA A 506 13.58 -1.81 -14.72
N ASP A 507 14.56 -2.00 -13.84
CA ASP A 507 14.34 -2.06 -12.39
C ASP A 507 13.87 -0.69 -11.86
N ASP A 508 13.34 -0.67 -10.63
CA ASP A 508 13.00 0.57 -9.93
C ASP A 508 14.24 1.50 -9.89
N PRO A 509 14.16 2.75 -10.40
CA PRO A 509 15.29 3.67 -10.40
C PRO A 509 15.66 4.15 -9.00
N GLU A 510 14.73 4.09 -8.03
CA GLU A 510 14.91 4.60 -6.67
C GLU A 510 14.45 3.59 -5.62
N PRO A 511 15.01 2.35 -5.61
CA PRO A 511 14.47 1.23 -4.84
C PRO A 511 14.63 1.44 -3.32
N HIS A 512 15.55 2.30 -2.91
CA HIS A 512 15.78 2.70 -1.51
C HIS A 512 14.63 3.54 -0.93
N LEU A 513 13.80 4.18 -1.76
CA LEU A 513 12.63 4.98 -1.34
C LEU A 513 11.38 4.11 -1.10
N GLY A 514 11.41 2.85 -1.57
CA GLY A 514 10.34 1.87 -1.40
C GLY A 514 9.00 2.29 -1.97
N HIS A 515 9.00 2.89 -3.17
CA HIS A 515 7.78 3.33 -3.86
C HIS A 515 6.75 2.21 -4.07
N LEU A 516 7.20 0.95 -4.13
CA LEU A 516 6.31 -0.22 -4.19
C LEU A 516 5.27 -0.26 -3.06
N TYR A 517 5.59 0.25 -1.87
CA TYR A 517 4.76 0.17 -0.67
C TYR A 517 3.96 1.45 -0.38
N ARG A 518 3.89 2.36 -1.37
CA ARG A 518 3.39 3.74 -1.20
C ARG A 518 2.24 4.09 -2.15
N SER A 519 1.49 3.11 -2.64
CA SER A 519 0.35 3.37 -3.52
C SER A 519 -0.60 2.16 -3.57
N ASP A 520 -1.77 2.35 -4.18
CA ASP A 520 -2.94 1.48 -4.04
C ASP A 520 -2.79 0.03 -4.53
N GLN A 521 -1.77 -0.29 -5.34
CA GLN A 521 -1.45 -1.69 -5.68
C GLN A 521 -1.01 -2.49 -4.45
N PHE A 522 -0.44 -1.83 -3.45
CA PHE A 522 0.25 -2.52 -2.37
C PHE A 522 -0.71 -3.31 -1.46
N PRO A 523 -1.86 -2.78 -1.00
CA PRO A 523 -2.80 -3.55 -0.20
C PRO A 523 -3.31 -4.84 -0.88
N PHE A 524 -3.42 -4.83 -2.21
CA PHE A 524 -3.71 -6.00 -3.03
C PHE A 524 -2.54 -6.99 -3.03
N LEU A 525 -1.32 -6.51 -3.30
CA LEU A 525 -0.09 -7.32 -3.30
C LEU A 525 0.16 -7.97 -1.93
N GLN A 526 -0.03 -7.22 -0.85
CA GLN A 526 0.12 -7.66 0.53
C GLN A 526 -0.83 -8.82 0.87
N ARG A 527 -2.03 -8.85 0.28
CA ARG A 527 -3.02 -9.94 0.45
C ARG A 527 -2.94 -11.01 -0.64
N GLY A 528 -1.87 -11.00 -1.45
CA GLY A 528 -1.53 -12.06 -2.39
C GLY A 528 -2.15 -11.94 -3.78
N VAL A 529 -2.74 -10.80 -4.12
CA VAL A 529 -3.17 -10.49 -5.50
C VAL A 529 -1.96 -9.99 -6.28
N PRO A 530 -1.61 -10.58 -7.45
CA PRO A 530 -0.58 -10.04 -8.33
C PRO A 530 -0.89 -8.60 -8.74
N SER A 531 0.00 -7.66 -8.43
CA SER A 531 -0.27 -6.25 -8.64
C SER A 531 0.93 -5.49 -9.17
N LEU A 532 0.70 -4.55 -10.08
CA LEU A 532 1.71 -3.65 -10.65
C LEU A 532 1.30 -2.20 -10.47
N LYS A 533 2.25 -1.33 -10.11
CA LYS A 533 2.16 0.12 -10.36
C LYS A 533 2.99 0.47 -11.58
N LEU A 534 2.34 0.98 -12.62
CA LEU A 534 3.03 1.37 -13.84
C LEU A 534 3.56 2.79 -13.70
N THR A 535 4.84 2.99 -14.03
CA THR A 535 5.51 4.28 -13.96
C THR A 535 6.51 4.45 -15.11
N HIS A 536 6.98 5.69 -15.27
CA HIS A 536 7.96 6.04 -16.28
C HIS A 536 9.31 5.33 -16.05
N GLY A 537 10.05 5.16 -17.14
CA GLY A 537 11.46 4.81 -17.09
C GLY A 537 12.36 5.99 -16.72
N LYS A 538 13.67 5.77 -16.77
CA LYS A 538 14.68 6.81 -16.51
C LYS A 538 15.43 7.27 -17.75
N ILE A 539 15.30 6.56 -18.87
CA ILE A 539 16.06 6.82 -20.11
C ILE A 539 15.16 7.52 -21.11
N PHE A 540 15.18 8.85 -21.09
CA PHE A 540 14.40 9.70 -21.98
C PHE A 540 15.04 9.81 -23.36
N GLN A 541 14.23 9.71 -24.41
CA GLN A 541 14.68 9.79 -25.80
C GLN A 541 15.28 11.17 -26.09
N GLY A 542 16.51 11.21 -26.59
CA GLY A 542 17.28 12.44 -26.79
C GLY A 542 18.03 12.95 -25.55
N HIS A 543 17.96 12.23 -24.42
CA HIS A 543 18.62 12.56 -23.14
C HIS A 543 19.23 11.33 -22.46
N GLU A 544 19.72 10.34 -23.23
CA GLU A 544 20.05 9.01 -22.72
C GLU A 544 21.32 8.92 -21.87
N ASN A 545 22.23 9.88 -22.01
CA ASN A 545 23.50 9.95 -21.26
C ASN A 545 23.55 11.09 -20.23
N ASP A 546 22.44 11.82 -20.09
CA ASP A 546 22.37 13.02 -19.25
C ASP A 546 21.75 12.67 -17.89
N ASP A 547 22.09 13.42 -16.83
CA ASP A 547 21.40 13.39 -15.52
C ASP A 547 19.95 13.96 -15.61
N TYR A 548 19.29 13.79 -16.77
CA TYR A 548 17.98 14.35 -17.10
C TYR A 548 16.92 13.89 -16.09
N PHE A 549 16.84 12.58 -15.80
CA PHE A 549 15.92 12.03 -14.81
C PHE A 549 16.07 12.74 -13.45
N ALA A 550 17.30 12.80 -12.91
CA ALA A 550 17.57 13.44 -11.62
C ALA A 550 17.22 14.93 -11.64
N ARG A 551 17.38 15.59 -12.80
CA ARG A 551 17.04 16.99 -12.96
C ARG A 551 15.53 17.23 -13.06
N VAL A 552 14.77 16.46 -13.84
CA VAL A 552 13.34 16.74 -14.07
C VAL A 552 12.43 16.06 -13.05
N VAL A 553 12.68 14.79 -12.74
CA VAL A 553 11.93 14.03 -11.74
C VAL A 553 12.36 14.45 -10.34
N GLY A 554 13.67 14.59 -10.12
CA GLY A 554 14.18 15.07 -8.83
C GLY A 554 13.79 16.52 -8.52
N ASP A 555 13.68 17.41 -9.52
CA ASP A 555 13.11 18.76 -9.31
C ASP A 555 11.64 18.69 -8.90
N TYR A 556 10.83 17.87 -9.58
CA TYR A 556 9.44 17.68 -9.21
C TYR A 556 9.32 17.16 -7.76
N LEU A 557 10.03 16.07 -7.42
CA LEU A 557 10.00 15.48 -6.07
C LEU A 557 10.44 16.47 -4.98
N LYS A 558 11.41 17.34 -5.29
CA LYS A 558 11.94 18.30 -4.33
C LYS A 558 11.06 19.54 -4.17
N ASN A 559 10.55 20.08 -5.26
CA ASN A 559 10.01 21.44 -5.32
C ASN A 559 8.49 21.49 -5.58
N ARG A 560 7.85 20.36 -5.93
CA ARG A 560 6.45 20.33 -6.38
C ARG A 560 5.62 19.23 -5.74
N TYR A 561 6.20 18.05 -5.53
CA TYR A 561 5.52 16.94 -4.86
C TYR A 561 4.95 17.39 -3.50
N HIS A 562 3.64 17.19 -3.32
CA HIS A 562 2.90 17.60 -2.13
C HIS A 562 3.03 19.10 -1.81
N GLN A 563 3.20 19.93 -2.84
CA GLN A 563 3.24 21.39 -2.75
C GLN A 563 2.12 22.02 -3.59
N VAL A 564 1.82 23.29 -3.29
CA VAL A 564 0.86 24.12 -4.06
C VAL A 564 1.29 24.35 -5.51
N THR A 565 2.54 24.02 -5.85
CA THR A 565 3.16 24.16 -7.18
C THR A 565 3.05 22.90 -8.04
N ASP A 566 2.39 21.85 -7.54
CA ASP A 566 1.87 20.75 -8.37
C ASP A 566 0.50 21.14 -8.93
N ASP A 567 0.55 22.04 -9.91
CA ASP A 567 -0.61 22.63 -10.57
C ASP A 567 -0.67 22.26 -12.06
N TYR A 568 -1.81 22.56 -12.67
CA TYR A 568 -2.05 22.29 -14.09
C TYR A 568 -1.03 22.99 -15.01
N GLU A 569 -0.59 24.20 -14.64
CA GLU A 569 0.36 24.98 -15.44
C GLU A 569 1.73 24.32 -15.50
N TYR A 570 2.18 23.64 -14.45
CA TYR A 570 3.42 22.87 -14.48
C TYR A 570 3.43 21.79 -15.57
N ILE A 571 2.32 21.08 -15.75
CA ILE A 571 2.18 20.08 -16.82
C ILE A 571 2.29 20.77 -18.18
N HIS A 572 1.61 21.91 -18.37
CA HIS A 572 1.59 22.64 -19.64
C HIS A 572 2.90 23.36 -19.97
N GLN A 573 3.79 23.55 -19.00
CA GLN A 573 5.14 24.07 -19.23
C GLN A 573 6.07 23.04 -19.86
N GLN A 574 5.72 21.75 -19.83
CA GLN A 574 6.52 20.73 -20.51
C GLN A 574 6.33 20.81 -22.02
N LYS A 575 7.38 20.52 -22.80
CA LYS A 575 7.38 20.69 -24.26
C LYS A 575 6.33 19.81 -24.96
N GLU A 576 6.12 18.59 -24.47
CA GLU A 576 5.18 17.59 -25.00
C GLU A 576 4.64 16.74 -23.84
N PRO A 577 3.76 17.27 -22.97
CA PRO A 577 3.44 16.66 -21.68
C PRO A 577 2.73 15.30 -21.77
N TYR A 578 2.14 14.97 -22.92
CA TYR A 578 1.27 13.80 -23.05
C TYR A 578 1.89 12.63 -23.80
N VAL A 579 3.05 12.80 -24.44
CA VAL A 579 3.67 11.72 -25.24
C VAL A 579 4.18 10.57 -24.38
N GLY A 580 4.68 10.86 -23.18
CA GLY A 580 5.08 9.86 -22.20
C GLY A 580 3.87 9.14 -21.61
N ALA A 581 2.85 9.90 -21.19
CA ALA A 581 1.59 9.35 -20.69
C ALA A 581 0.91 8.42 -21.71
N LEU A 582 0.95 8.76 -23.01
CA LEU A 582 0.42 7.89 -24.06
C LEU A 582 1.21 6.58 -24.19
N GLN A 583 2.55 6.60 -24.05
CA GLN A 583 3.34 5.36 -24.02
C GLN A 583 2.92 4.47 -22.84
N GLU A 584 2.72 5.04 -21.65
CA GLU A 584 2.24 4.30 -20.47
C GLU A 584 0.83 3.72 -20.69
N LEU A 585 -0.08 4.50 -21.27
CA LEU A 585 -1.44 4.08 -21.59
C LEU A 585 -1.48 2.93 -22.60
N ARG A 586 -0.62 2.95 -23.63
CA ARG A 586 -0.53 1.85 -24.61
C ARG A 586 -0.06 0.55 -23.98
N ILE A 587 0.94 0.61 -23.10
CA ILE A 587 1.43 -0.53 -22.32
C ILE A 587 0.32 -1.06 -21.42
N ALA A 588 -0.31 -0.18 -20.63
CA ALA A 588 -1.38 -0.57 -19.71
C ALA A 588 -2.57 -1.17 -20.43
N PHE A 589 -3.00 -0.56 -21.54
CA PHE A 589 -4.09 -1.04 -22.36
C PHE A 589 -3.82 -2.44 -22.90
N ARG A 590 -2.63 -2.68 -23.47
CA ARG A 590 -2.24 -4.02 -23.96
C ARG A 590 -2.18 -5.05 -22.82
N LEU A 591 -1.64 -4.67 -21.66
CA LEU A 591 -1.57 -5.54 -20.49
C LEU A 591 -2.97 -5.91 -19.98
N LEU A 592 -3.84 -4.92 -19.81
CA LEU A 592 -5.22 -5.13 -19.38
C LEU A 592 -6.00 -5.95 -20.41
N PHE A 593 -5.82 -5.68 -21.70
CA PHE A 593 -6.47 -6.46 -22.76
C PHE A 593 -6.03 -7.92 -22.71
N ALA A 594 -4.72 -8.18 -22.57
CA ALA A 594 -4.18 -9.54 -22.44
C ALA A 594 -4.76 -10.29 -21.23
N VAL A 595 -4.76 -9.66 -20.05
CA VAL A 595 -5.29 -10.27 -18.82
C VAL A 595 -6.81 -10.41 -18.90
N ALA A 596 -7.53 -9.43 -19.43
CA ALA A 596 -9.00 -9.46 -19.46
C ALA A 596 -9.58 -10.38 -20.55
N GLN A 597 -8.83 -10.65 -21.63
CA GLN A 597 -9.26 -11.51 -22.74
C GLN A 597 -8.72 -12.94 -22.70
N SER A 598 -7.67 -13.22 -21.92
CA SER A 598 -7.12 -14.57 -21.83
C SER A 598 -8.06 -15.51 -21.05
N GLU A 599 -8.24 -16.74 -21.50
CA GLU A 599 -9.05 -17.73 -20.77
C GLU A 599 -8.23 -18.50 -19.72
N HIS A 600 -6.94 -18.67 -20.00
CA HIS A 600 -6.08 -19.60 -19.26
C HIS A 600 -5.01 -18.90 -18.44
N TYR A 601 -4.63 -17.67 -18.81
CA TYR A 601 -3.61 -16.94 -18.06
C TYR A 601 -4.18 -16.44 -16.74
N LYS A 602 -3.56 -16.85 -15.65
CA LYS A 602 -3.82 -16.41 -14.28
C LYS A 602 -2.48 -16.04 -13.65
N PRO A 603 -2.16 -14.75 -13.50
CA PRO A 603 -0.99 -14.34 -12.75
C PRO A 603 -0.99 -14.96 -11.36
N TYR A 604 0.19 -15.28 -10.85
CA TYR A 604 0.36 -15.74 -9.49
C TYR A 604 1.67 -15.20 -8.91
N ILE A 605 1.66 -15.02 -7.60
CA ILE A 605 2.83 -14.60 -6.82
C ILE A 605 3.89 -15.70 -6.89
N THR A 606 5.10 -15.38 -7.36
CA THR A 606 6.20 -16.34 -7.59
C THR A 606 7.13 -16.48 -6.38
N THR A 607 7.23 -15.42 -5.59
CA THR A 607 8.00 -15.34 -4.36
C THR A 607 7.10 -14.76 -3.28
N THR A 608 7.09 -15.33 -2.08
CA THR A 608 6.33 -14.75 -0.96
C THR A 608 6.85 -13.33 -0.74
N PRO A 609 6.03 -12.28 -0.94
CA PRO A 609 6.40 -10.93 -0.52
C PRO A 609 6.78 -11.01 0.95
N PRO A 610 7.78 -10.26 1.43
CA PRO A 610 8.15 -10.18 2.85
C PRO A 610 7.02 -9.63 3.76
N THR A 611 5.77 -9.68 3.32
CA THR A 611 4.58 -9.15 3.98
C THR A 611 3.33 -9.98 3.75
N ALA A 612 3.38 -11.02 2.92
CA ALA A 612 2.22 -11.85 2.65
C ALA A 612 1.94 -12.76 3.85
N VAL A 613 1.47 -12.14 4.93
CA VAL A 613 0.70 -12.82 5.95
C VAL A 613 -0.53 -13.32 5.22
N ARG A 614 -0.53 -14.60 4.85
CA ARG A 614 -1.78 -15.32 4.61
C ARG A 614 -2.53 -15.28 5.93
N THR A 615 -3.31 -14.23 6.15
CA THR A 615 -4.41 -14.34 7.10
C THR A 615 -5.26 -15.45 6.53
N ASN A 616 -5.26 -16.60 7.20
CA ASN A 616 -6.28 -17.62 6.99
C ASN A 616 -7.60 -16.95 7.36
N VAL A 617 -8.19 -16.20 6.42
CA VAL A 617 -9.59 -15.80 6.47
C VAL A 617 -10.31 -17.13 6.31
N CYS A 618 -10.59 -17.75 7.45
CA CYS A 618 -11.39 -18.96 7.51
C CYS A 618 -12.70 -18.62 6.80
N GLU A 619 -12.99 -19.30 5.68
CA GLU A 619 -14.17 -19.11 4.81
C GLU A 619 -15.52 -19.41 5.50
N THR A 620 -15.59 -19.38 6.83
CA THR A 620 -16.76 -19.84 7.59
C THR A 620 -17.19 -18.84 8.66
N THR A 621 -17.33 -17.54 8.34
CA THR A 621 -18.32 -16.67 9.02
C THR A 621 -18.56 -15.32 8.31
N LEU A 622 -18.90 -15.32 7.03
CA LEU A 622 -19.61 -14.20 6.40
C LEU A 622 -21.13 -14.39 6.54
N LYS A 623 -21.62 -14.43 7.78
CA LYS A 623 -23.04 -14.19 8.09
C LYS A 623 -23.12 -13.41 9.40
N SER A 624 -23.81 -12.28 9.34
CA SER A 624 -24.25 -11.39 10.44
C SER A 624 -23.15 -10.74 11.29
N ALA A 625 -22.57 -9.65 10.76
CA ALA A 625 -22.15 -8.52 11.59
C ALA A 625 -22.43 -7.21 10.83
N VAL A 626 -23.68 -7.03 10.40
CA VAL A 626 -24.22 -5.70 10.09
C VAL A 626 -24.38 -5.02 11.45
N TYR A 627 -23.40 -4.22 11.85
CA TYR A 627 -23.56 -3.31 12.99
C TYR A 627 -24.60 -2.26 12.61
N ARG A 628 -25.81 -2.39 13.15
CA ARG A 628 -26.79 -1.30 13.19
C ARG A 628 -26.20 -0.16 14.02
N TYR A 629 -25.66 0.86 13.36
CA TYR A 629 -25.47 2.15 14.00
C TYR A 629 -26.79 2.92 13.89
N SER A 630 -27.50 3.02 15.02
CA SER A 630 -28.69 3.85 15.17
C SER A 630 -28.27 5.31 15.10
N LEU A 631 -28.62 5.98 13.99
CA LEU A 631 -28.75 7.43 13.94
C LEU A 631 -30.01 7.79 14.73
N ASP A 632 -29.88 8.06 16.03
CA ASP A 632 -30.93 8.73 16.79
C ASP A 632 -30.34 9.91 17.55
N ASP A 633 -30.24 11.02 16.83
CA ASP A 633 -30.05 12.36 17.38
C ASP A 633 -31.45 12.94 17.66
N ARG A 634 -32.01 12.65 18.84
CA ARG A 634 -33.15 13.37 19.41
C ARG A 634 -32.97 13.50 20.92
N THR A 635 -32.09 14.41 21.34
CA THR A 635 -32.20 14.98 22.69
C THR A 635 -33.30 16.05 22.67
N SER A 636 -34.52 15.60 22.95
CA SER A 636 -35.63 16.45 23.33
C SER A 636 -35.30 17.17 24.65
N ILE A 637 -35.29 18.49 24.58
CA ILE A 637 -35.35 19.42 25.72
C ILE A 637 -36.62 19.11 26.54
N PRO A 638 -36.55 18.83 27.85
CA PRO A 638 -37.73 18.88 28.70
C PRO A 638 -37.93 20.32 29.19
N SER A 639 -39.02 20.92 28.75
CA SER A 639 -39.64 22.09 29.37
C SER A 639 -40.26 21.73 30.74
N THR A 640 -40.17 22.67 31.69
CA THR A 640 -41.02 22.87 32.91
C THR A 640 -40.97 21.75 33.95
N GLU A 641 -40.69 21.97 35.24
CA GLU A 641 -40.92 23.07 36.20
C GLU A 641 -39.67 23.35 37.06
#